data_AF-A0A366EAN5-F1
#
_entry.id   AF-A0A366EAN5-F1
#
_cell.length_a   1.000
_cell.length_b   1.000
_cell.length_c   1.000
_cell.angle_alpha   90.00
_cell.angle_beta   90.00
_cell.angle_gamma   90.00
#
_symmetry.space_group_name_H-M   'P 1'
#
loop_
_entity.id
_entity.type
_entity.pdbx_description
1 polymer ?
#
loop_
_entity_poly.entity_id
_entity_poly.type
_entity_poly.pdbx_seq_one_letter_code
_entity_poly.pdbx_strand_id
1 'polypeptide(L)'
;MPVFSKLGLKPVLVNHVLIDGVADGYEAFVLAKILEEAGDKGPVLFIARDGQRVADIEQVIGFIMPELPVLHIPAWDCLPYDRVSPGATVSARRLNALSQLSALRDQKHPALIIATANAVLQKLPPRAVLAEQSFSARPGNRVNMDELTQRLERNGFERVPTVRDVGEFAVRGGILDLFVPGAEEPLRLDFFGDTLESIRAFDPASQRTTETRKEFTLQPMSEITLSPDMISRFRKNYIAAFGAPSRDDALYAAISEGRRFAGMEHWLPLFYDEMETLFDHTGPMPVVFDHLVPEAIAERHKLVLDHYDARQKQAEGKEAADAIPYKPVAPSQLYMSLRKVEEAAEANGKRYDLTPFEAPEASDRHIIHAGAHKGRSFAEERAAKDVNLFEAVTKYIAELRASGKKIMVAAWTEGSLDRLLQVLDEHGLEKIETVKDLRTVKALSRDKITATVLAVESGFDAGDLVVVAEQDILGDRLIRRTKKRKRDADFISEAGSLTAGDIVVHVDHGIGKFIGLRTITAAGAPHDCLELHYAGDDRLFLPVENIELLSRYGSEGSSAVLDKLGGGAWQARKAKLKKQLLEMAGQLIRIAAERAMRGAPVLTPPEGVYGEFAARFPYDETEDQQRAIDAIFDDLGDGKPMDRLVCGDVGFGKTEVALRAAFVAALNGYQVAVVVPTTLLSRQHFKTFSTRFNGLPINVAHASRLVGAKELALTKKGVEEGTVDIVVGTHALLGNSIKFKNLGLLIIDEEQHFGVKHKERLKDLKSDIHVLTLTATPIPRTLQLALTGVRELSLITTPPVDRMAVRTFISPFDALVIRETLMRERYRGGQSFYVCPRISDLAEIKEFLDQHVPELKVAVAFGQMPAGELEDIMNAFYDGQYDVLLSTTIVESGLDIPTANTMIVHRADMFGLAQLYQLRGRVGRSKQRAFALFTLPAGKTLTQTAERRLKVLQSLDTLGAGFQLASHDMDIRGAGNLLGDEQSGHIKEVGFELYQQMLEEAVAELKSEGPVVDSHWSPQIAVGTAVMIPETYVPDLQLRLGLYRRLADLETTQEIDGFGAELIDRFGPLPEEVQHLLKIVFIKALCRKANVEKLDAGPKGIVIQFREKTFPNPAGLVQMIAAQGSLAKIRPDQSIVFIRDYPTAEKRLTGSAVIMTQLAKIAGE
;
A
#
# COMPACT_ATOMS: atom_id res chain seq x y z
N MET A 1 14.32 -46.74 8.81
CA MET A 1 12.88 -47.08 9.00
C MET A 1 12.07 -45.86 8.56
N PRO A 2 11.03 -46.01 7.73
CA PRO A 2 10.35 -44.84 7.19
C PRO A 2 9.46 -44.27 8.29
N VAL A 3 9.82 -43.08 8.79
CA VAL A 3 9.08 -42.28 9.80
C VAL A 3 7.72 -41.78 9.27
N PHE A 4 7.31 -42.29 8.10
CA PHE A 4 6.07 -41.99 7.40
C PHE A 4 5.71 -43.30 6.67
N SER A 5 4.74 -44.05 7.19
CA SER A 5 4.22 -45.25 6.52
C SER A 5 3.74 -44.90 5.11
N LYS A 6 3.96 -45.83 4.17
CA LYS A 6 3.36 -45.73 2.84
C LYS A 6 1.84 -45.66 2.99
N LEU A 7 1.16 -44.83 2.20
CA LEU A 7 -0.31 -44.85 2.11
C LEU A 7 -0.78 -46.19 1.50
N GLY A 8 0.08 -46.85 0.72
CA GLY A 8 -0.23 -48.13 0.12
C GLY A 8 -0.93 -47.99 -1.23
N LEU A 9 -0.61 -46.94 -1.99
CA LEU A 9 -1.22 -46.57 -3.27
C LEU A 9 -0.83 -47.53 -4.44
N LYS A 10 -0.45 -48.79 -4.15
CA LYS A 10 -0.19 -49.87 -5.14
C LYS A 10 -1.34 -49.98 -6.14
N PRO A 11 -1.15 -50.45 -7.38
CA PRO A 11 -2.02 -50.09 -8.51
C PRO A 11 -3.47 -50.55 -8.29
N VAL A 12 -4.26 -49.67 -7.71
CA VAL A 12 -5.71 -49.80 -7.57
C VAL A 12 -6.29 -49.64 -8.99
N LEU A 13 -7.11 -50.61 -9.40
CA LEU A 13 -7.79 -50.64 -10.71
C LEU A 13 -9.00 -49.68 -10.77
N VAL A 14 -9.37 -49.10 -9.63
CA VAL A 14 -10.53 -48.21 -9.48
C VAL A 14 -10.09 -46.76 -9.70
N ASN A 15 -10.87 -46.01 -10.49
CA ASN A 15 -10.59 -44.61 -10.80
C ASN A 15 -10.99 -43.63 -9.68
N HIS A 16 -11.73 -44.08 -8.67
CA HIS A 16 -12.18 -43.27 -7.53
C HIS A 16 -11.75 -43.91 -6.20
N VAL A 17 -11.01 -43.16 -5.39
CA VAL A 17 -10.45 -43.59 -4.10
C VAL A 17 -10.79 -42.56 -3.02
N LEU A 18 -11.22 -43.03 -1.85
CA LEU A 18 -11.44 -42.20 -0.66
C LEU A 18 -10.25 -42.37 0.29
N ILE A 19 -9.63 -41.27 0.71
CA ILE A 19 -8.57 -41.27 1.74
C ILE A 19 -9.15 -40.65 3.00
N ASP A 20 -9.30 -41.45 4.05
CA ASP A 20 -9.88 -41.03 5.32
C ASP A 20 -8.83 -40.82 6.42
N GLY A 21 -9.26 -40.29 7.57
CA GLY A 21 -8.35 -39.97 8.67
C GLY A 21 -7.30 -38.93 8.29
N VAL A 22 -7.67 -37.97 7.42
CA VAL A 22 -6.82 -36.85 7.02
C VAL A 22 -7.18 -35.64 7.87
N ALA A 23 -6.54 -35.52 9.04
CA ALA A 23 -6.72 -34.35 9.90
C ALA A 23 -6.31 -33.05 9.20
N ASP A 24 -6.94 -31.93 9.60
CA ASP A 24 -6.56 -30.59 9.12
C ASP A 24 -5.06 -30.33 9.38
N GLY A 25 -4.34 -29.88 8.35
CA GLY A 25 -2.89 -29.70 8.35
C GLY A 25 -2.08 -30.89 7.81
N TYR A 26 -2.70 -32.06 7.67
CA TYR A 26 -2.06 -33.28 7.16
C TYR A 26 -2.21 -33.46 5.63
N GLU A 27 -3.06 -32.69 4.97
CA GLU A 27 -3.41 -32.85 3.56
C GLU A 27 -2.19 -32.73 2.64
N ALA A 28 -1.31 -31.76 2.89
CA ALA A 28 -0.07 -31.59 2.14
C ALA A 28 0.87 -32.80 2.26
N PHE A 29 0.87 -33.50 3.40
CA PHE A 29 1.61 -34.75 3.56
C PHE A 29 1.00 -35.88 2.73
N VAL A 30 -0.34 -35.94 2.64
CA VAL A 30 -1.04 -36.88 1.76
C VAL A 30 -0.74 -36.58 0.30
N LEU A 31 -0.77 -35.31 -0.12
CA LEU A 31 -0.42 -34.88 -1.49
C LEU A 31 1.01 -35.27 -1.86
N ALA A 32 1.98 -35.04 -0.97
CA ALA A 32 3.36 -35.46 -1.18
C ALA A 32 3.49 -36.98 -1.36
N LYS A 33 2.76 -37.77 -0.56
CA LYS A 33 2.72 -39.23 -0.72
C LYS A 33 2.05 -39.67 -2.02
N ILE A 34 0.99 -38.98 -2.46
CA ILE A 34 0.36 -39.25 -3.78
C ILE A 34 1.38 -39.01 -4.90
N LEU A 35 2.12 -37.89 -4.86
CA LEU A 35 3.18 -37.58 -5.83
C LEU A 35 4.31 -38.63 -5.83
N GLU A 36 4.67 -39.16 -4.66
CA GLU A 36 5.71 -40.19 -4.53
C GLU A 36 5.24 -41.59 -4.95
N GLU A 37 4.01 -42.00 -4.62
CA GLU A 37 3.52 -43.37 -4.77
C GLU A 37 2.67 -43.62 -6.03
N ALA A 38 2.06 -42.60 -6.64
CA ALA A 38 1.14 -42.78 -7.79
C ALA A 38 1.82 -43.33 -9.06
N GLY A 39 3.15 -43.44 -9.10
CA GLY A 39 3.89 -44.20 -10.11
C GLY A 39 4.18 -43.47 -11.42
N ASP A 40 3.42 -42.41 -11.75
CA ASP A 40 3.49 -41.75 -13.07
C ASP A 40 4.60 -40.67 -13.21
N LYS A 41 5.30 -40.31 -12.11
CA LYS A 41 6.29 -39.20 -12.07
C LYS A 41 5.79 -37.90 -12.76
N GLY A 42 4.47 -37.71 -12.82
CA GLY A 42 3.80 -36.58 -13.46
C GLY A 42 3.16 -35.65 -12.42
N PRO A 43 2.47 -34.60 -12.89
CA PRO A 43 1.83 -33.63 -12.00
C PRO A 43 0.54 -34.17 -11.37
N VAL A 44 0.09 -33.53 -10.29
CA VAL A 44 -1.18 -33.80 -9.60
C VAL A 44 -1.98 -32.51 -9.50
N LEU A 45 -3.28 -32.57 -9.78
CA LEU A 45 -4.22 -31.46 -9.59
C LEU A 45 -4.91 -31.57 -8.23
N PHE A 46 -4.70 -30.61 -7.34
CA PHE A 46 -5.43 -30.47 -6.09
C PHE A 46 -6.50 -29.37 -6.22
N ILE A 47 -7.74 -29.70 -5.89
CA ILE A 47 -8.85 -28.76 -5.84
C ILE A 47 -9.06 -28.40 -4.37
N ALA A 48 -8.76 -27.14 -4.03
CA ALA A 48 -9.00 -26.56 -2.72
C ALA A 48 -10.42 -25.99 -2.62
N ARG A 49 -11.00 -26.05 -1.42
CA ARG A 49 -12.33 -25.47 -1.14
C ARG A 49 -12.36 -23.94 -1.28
N ASP A 50 -11.27 -23.26 -0.91
CA ASP A 50 -11.15 -21.80 -0.94
C ASP A 50 -9.70 -21.34 -1.14
N GLY A 51 -9.50 -20.02 -1.27
CA GLY A 51 -8.19 -19.42 -1.50
C GLY A 51 -7.27 -19.36 -0.27
N GLN A 52 -7.81 -19.48 0.96
CA GLN A 52 -6.98 -19.55 2.16
C GLN A 52 -6.26 -20.90 2.19
N ARG A 53 -7.00 -21.98 1.94
CA ARG A 53 -6.47 -23.34 1.87
C ARG A 53 -5.35 -23.51 0.83
N VAL A 54 -5.42 -22.78 -0.29
CA VAL A 54 -4.34 -22.77 -1.30
C VAL A 54 -3.01 -22.35 -0.67
N ALA A 55 -2.98 -21.22 0.04
CA ALA A 55 -1.76 -20.68 0.62
C ALA A 55 -1.18 -21.59 1.71
N ASP A 56 -2.04 -22.21 2.53
CA ASP A 56 -1.63 -23.14 3.57
C ASP A 56 -0.95 -24.37 2.95
N ILE A 57 -1.56 -24.96 1.92
CA ILE A 57 -1.00 -26.12 1.20
C ILE A 57 0.32 -25.78 0.50
N GLU A 58 0.41 -24.64 -0.18
CA GLU A 58 1.65 -24.18 -0.83
C GLU A 58 2.81 -24.10 0.17
N GLN A 59 2.57 -23.55 1.36
CA GLN A 59 3.61 -23.44 2.39
C GLN A 59 4.03 -24.79 2.93
N VAL A 60 3.06 -25.64 3.30
CA VAL A 60 3.38 -26.95 3.90
C VAL A 60 4.09 -27.84 2.87
N ILE A 61 3.68 -27.79 1.60
CA ILE A 61 4.40 -28.47 0.51
C ILE A 61 5.81 -27.93 0.32
N GLY A 62 6.02 -26.61 0.42
CA GLY A 62 7.37 -26.03 0.37
C GLY A 62 8.31 -26.55 1.47
N PHE A 63 7.77 -26.92 2.64
CA PHE A 63 8.54 -27.56 3.72
C PHE A 63 8.80 -29.06 3.47
N ILE A 64 7.81 -29.78 2.93
CA ILE A 64 7.90 -31.23 2.67
C ILE A 64 8.76 -31.53 1.43
N MET A 65 8.53 -30.79 0.35
CA MET A 65 9.18 -30.94 -0.96
C MET A 65 9.61 -29.56 -1.51
N PRO A 66 10.70 -28.94 -0.98
CA PRO A 66 11.12 -27.59 -1.38
C PRO A 66 11.38 -27.38 -2.87
N GLU A 67 11.76 -28.46 -3.58
CA GLU A 67 12.09 -28.45 -5.00
C GLU A 67 10.88 -28.72 -5.91
N LEU A 68 9.69 -28.99 -5.35
CA LEU A 68 8.50 -29.31 -6.14
C LEU A 68 7.91 -28.03 -6.74
N PRO A 69 7.78 -27.92 -8.08
CA PRO A 69 7.08 -26.80 -8.69
C PRO A 69 5.59 -26.81 -8.27
N VAL A 70 5.11 -25.67 -7.78
CA VAL A 70 3.69 -25.47 -7.43
C VAL A 70 3.08 -24.40 -8.33
N LEU A 71 1.93 -24.73 -8.93
CA LEU A 71 1.23 -23.94 -9.94
C LEU A 71 -0.17 -23.61 -9.43
N HIS A 72 -0.45 -22.35 -9.11
CA HIS A 72 -1.78 -21.94 -8.65
C HIS A 72 -2.58 -21.24 -9.75
N ILE A 73 -3.81 -21.72 -9.95
CA ILE A 73 -4.79 -21.17 -10.91
C ILE A 73 -5.86 -20.39 -10.14
N PRO A 74 -5.78 -19.05 -10.10
CA PRO A 74 -6.76 -18.25 -9.40
C PRO A 74 -8.10 -18.19 -10.14
N ALA A 75 -9.20 -18.08 -9.38
CA ALA A 75 -10.52 -17.73 -9.91
C ALA A 75 -10.60 -16.23 -10.20
N TRP A 76 -11.58 -15.79 -11.01
CA TRP A 76 -11.94 -14.37 -11.08
C TRP A 76 -12.36 -13.83 -9.71
N ASP A 77 -12.00 -12.58 -9.45
CA ASP A 77 -12.26 -11.89 -8.19
C ASP A 77 -13.48 -10.95 -8.23
N CYS A 78 -14.32 -11.12 -9.26
CA CYS A 78 -15.64 -10.50 -9.43
C CYS A 78 -16.79 -11.53 -9.25
N LEU A 79 -18.04 -11.05 -9.22
CA LEU A 79 -19.21 -11.93 -9.19
C LEU A 79 -19.48 -12.59 -10.54
N PRO A 80 -20.19 -13.73 -10.57
CA PRO A 80 -20.82 -14.18 -11.81
C PRO A 80 -21.76 -13.10 -12.34
N TYR A 81 -21.67 -12.79 -13.63
CA TYR A 81 -22.53 -11.80 -14.30
C TYR A 81 -22.46 -10.38 -13.72
N ASP A 82 -21.26 -10.01 -13.27
CA ASP A 82 -20.96 -8.66 -12.81
C ASP A 82 -20.86 -7.68 -14.00
N ARG A 83 -20.83 -6.38 -13.70
CA ARG A 83 -20.49 -5.31 -14.66
C ARG A 83 -19.04 -4.86 -14.53
N VAL A 84 -18.25 -5.64 -13.78
CA VAL A 84 -16.88 -5.33 -13.44
C VAL A 84 -15.98 -6.44 -13.95
N SER A 85 -14.88 -6.05 -14.58
CA SER A 85 -13.85 -6.98 -15.04
C SER A 85 -13.06 -7.56 -13.86
N PRO A 86 -12.51 -8.77 -13.99
CA PRO A 86 -11.54 -9.29 -13.04
C PRO A 86 -10.34 -8.33 -12.92
N GLY A 87 -9.75 -8.23 -11.74
CA GLY A 87 -8.61 -7.34 -11.52
C GLY A 87 -7.40 -7.74 -12.39
N ALA A 88 -6.69 -6.75 -12.95
CA ALA A 88 -5.57 -6.98 -13.88
C ALA A 88 -4.52 -7.96 -13.33
N THR A 89 -4.17 -7.86 -12.05
CA THR A 89 -3.23 -8.79 -11.38
C THR A 89 -3.76 -10.23 -11.32
N VAL A 90 -5.07 -10.43 -11.12
CA VAL A 90 -5.68 -11.77 -11.08
C VAL A 90 -5.72 -12.36 -12.48
N SER A 91 -6.15 -11.58 -13.48
CA SER A 91 -6.13 -11.98 -14.89
C SER A 91 -4.71 -12.36 -15.35
N ALA A 92 -3.72 -11.55 -14.99
CA ALA A 92 -2.30 -11.80 -15.28
C ALA A 92 -1.81 -13.11 -14.65
N ARG A 93 -2.07 -13.34 -13.35
CA ARG A 93 -1.70 -14.60 -12.67
C ARG A 93 -2.39 -15.81 -13.28
N ARG A 94 -3.67 -15.67 -13.63
CA ARG A 94 -4.46 -16.72 -14.26
C ARG A 94 -3.88 -17.11 -15.62
N LEU A 95 -3.60 -16.15 -16.49
CA LEU A 95 -3.03 -16.41 -17.82
C LEU A 95 -1.60 -16.96 -17.75
N ASN A 96 -0.78 -16.48 -16.80
CA ASN A 96 0.53 -17.08 -16.54
C ASN A 96 0.40 -18.55 -16.13
N ALA A 97 -0.51 -18.88 -15.20
CA ALA A 97 -0.73 -20.25 -14.78
C ALA A 97 -1.16 -21.14 -15.97
N LEU A 98 -2.06 -20.66 -16.84
CA LEU A 98 -2.47 -21.41 -18.05
C LEU A 98 -1.31 -21.65 -19.02
N SER A 99 -0.41 -20.68 -19.18
CA SER A 99 0.79 -20.84 -20.00
C SER A 99 1.75 -21.87 -19.42
N GLN A 100 1.96 -21.84 -18.10
CA GLN A 100 2.78 -22.83 -17.40
C GLN A 100 2.17 -24.23 -17.47
N LEU A 101 0.83 -24.36 -17.43
CA LEU A 101 0.15 -25.64 -17.66
C LEU A 101 0.40 -26.18 -19.07
N SER A 102 0.36 -25.31 -20.09
CA SER A 102 0.69 -25.71 -21.45
C SER A 102 2.12 -26.26 -21.54
N ALA A 103 3.09 -25.56 -20.93
CA ALA A 103 4.48 -26.01 -20.89
C ALA A 103 4.66 -27.34 -20.13
N LEU A 104 3.99 -27.50 -18.98
CA LEU A 104 4.02 -28.72 -18.18
C LEU A 104 3.41 -29.92 -18.92
N ARG A 105 2.41 -29.68 -19.77
CA ARG A 105 1.82 -30.72 -20.62
C ARG A 105 2.81 -31.19 -21.69
N ASP A 106 3.54 -30.27 -22.30
CA ASP A 106 4.55 -30.58 -23.32
C ASP A 106 5.78 -31.27 -22.70
N GLN A 107 6.17 -30.88 -21.48
CA GLN A 107 7.28 -31.46 -20.72
C GLN A 107 6.81 -31.92 -19.34
N LYS A 108 6.27 -33.13 -19.28
CA LYS A 108 5.76 -33.71 -18.02
C LYS A 108 6.89 -33.93 -17.00
N HIS A 109 6.73 -33.32 -15.84
CA HIS A 109 7.52 -33.57 -14.64
C HIS A 109 6.64 -33.54 -13.39
N PRO A 110 7.11 -34.02 -12.22
CA PRO A 110 6.37 -33.87 -10.97
C PRO A 110 6.13 -32.40 -10.66
N ALA A 111 4.88 -32.04 -10.40
CA ALA A 111 4.45 -30.71 -9.98
C ALA A 111 3.09 -30.81 -9.27
N LEU A 112 2.79 -29.85 -8.41
CA LEU A 112 1.47 -29.70 -7.80
C LEU A 112 0.73 -28.55 -8.45
N ILE A 113 -0.42 -28.83 -9.07
CA ILE A 113 -1.32 -27.80 -9.59
C ILE A 113 -2.42 -27.60 -8.56
N ILE A 114 -2.66 -26.36 -8.14
CA ILE A 114 -3.70 -26.02 -7.18
C ILE A 114 -4.73 -25.12 -7.85
N ALA A 115 -6.00 -25.50 -7.75
CA ALA A 115 -7.12 -24.68 -8.18
C ALA A 115 -8.17 -24.62 -7.07
N THR A 116 -9.03 -23.61 -7.07
CA THR A 116 -10.15 -23.53 -6.12
C THR A 116 -11.44 -24.08 -6.73
N ALA A 117 -12.43 -24.40 -5.90
CA ALA A 117 -13.80 -24.70 -6.32
C ALA A 117 -14.37 -23.63 -7.28
N ASN A 118 -14.05 -22.36 -7.05
CA ASN A 118 -14.45 -21.25 -7.93
C ASN A 118 -13.76 -21.27 -9.29
N ALA A 119 -12.48 -21.67 -9.34
CA ALA A 119 -11.67 -21.67 -10.57
C ALA A 119 -12.03 -22.85 -11.47
N VAL A 120 -12.27 -24.05 -10.90
CA VAL A 120 -12.56 -25.27 -11.67
C VAL A 120 -13.93 -25.24 -12.34
N LEU A 121 -14.89 -24.53 -11.73
CA LEU A 121 -16.22 -24.33 -12.30
C LEU A 121 -16.22 -23.49 -13.57
N GLN A 122 -15.24 -22.62 -13.74
CA GLN A 122 -15.21 -21.64 -14.81
C GLN A 122 -14.54 -22.21 -16.06
N LYS A 123 -15.21 -22.10 -17.20
CA LYS A 123 -14.62 -22.44 -18.50
C LYS A 123 -13.58 -21.41 -18.94
N LEU A 124 -12.69 -21.86 -19.81
CA LEU A 124 -11.49 -21.16 -20.26
C LEU A 124 -11.49 -20.96 -21.78
N PRO A 125 -10.78 -19.94 -22.29
CA PRO A 125 -10.47 -19.84 -23.70
C PRO A 125 -9.75 -21.11 -24.19
N PRO A 126 -9.90 -21.48 -25.47
CA PRO A 126 -9.14 -22.58 -26.05
C PRO A 126 -7.63 -22.35 -25.92
N ARG A 127 -6.91 -23.36 -25.44
CA ARG A 127 -5.45 -23.34 -25.27
C ARG A 127 -4.69 -22.98 -26.56
N ALA A 128 -5.19 -23.40 -27.71
CA ALA A 128 -4.59 -23.09 -29.01
C ALA A 128 -4.57 -21.56 -29.26
N VAL A 129 -5.66 -20.87 -28.91
CA VAL A 129 -5.74 -19.42 -29.07
C VAL A 129 -4.83 -18.71 -28.06
N LEU A 130 -4.74 -19.20 -26.83
CA LEU A 130 -3.80 -18.65 -25.84
C LEU A 130 -2.34 -18.81 -26.28
N ALA A 131 -2.00 -19.99 -26.85
CA ALA A 131 -0.65 -20.26 -27.35
C ALA A 131 -0.27 -19.34 -28.52
N GLU A 132 -1.18 -19.11 -29.48
CA GLU A 132 -0.96 -18.17 -30.59
C GLU A 132 -0.70 -16.72 -30.13
N GLN A 133 -1.30 -16.34 -29.01
CA GLN A 133 -1.16 -15.01 -28.44
C GLN A 133 0.14 -14.81 -27.65
N SER A 134 0.82 -15.89 -27.26
CA SER A 134 2.14 -15.81 -26.64
C SER A 134 3.21 -15.33 -27.62
N PHE A 135 4.19 -14.58 -27.13
CA PHE A 135 5.33 -14.12 -27.92
C PHE A 135 6.60 -14.27 -27.11
N SER A 136 7.66 -14.82 -27.68
CA SER A 136 8.95 -14.93 -27.03
C SER A 136 10.05 -14.37 -27.92
N ALA A 137 11.02 -13.68 -27.33
CA ALA A 137 12.19 -13.22 -28.04
C ALA A 137 13.46 -13.32 -27.19
N ARG A 138 14.59 -13.49 -27.87
CA ARG A 138 15.94 -13.54 -27.32
C ARG A 138 16.78 -12.39 -27.90
N PRO A 139 17.83 -11.96 -27.17
CA PRO A 139 18.88 -11.11 -27.74
C PRO A 139 19.36 -11.66 -29.10
N GLY A 140 19.46 -10.79 -30.10
CA GLY A 140 19.81 -11.09 -31.49
C GLY A 140 18.63 -11.45 -32.39
N ASN A 141 17.41 -11.59 -31.87
CA ASN A 141 16.23 -11.80 -32.73
C ASN A 141 15.82 -10.51 -33.44
N ARG A 142 15.33 -10.64 -34.67
CA ARG A 142 14.72 -9.54 -35.42
C ARG A 142 13.28 -9.36 -34.95
N VAL A 143 13.03 -8.30 -34.19
CA VAL A 143 11.74 -7.94 -33.62
C VAL A 143 11.50 -6.47 -33.92
N ASN A 144 10.47 -6.17 -34.72
CA ASN A 144 10.08 -4.80 -34.99
C ASN A 144 9.34 -4.21 -33.77
N MET A 145 9.82 -3.08 -33.27
CA MET A 145 9.32 -2.47 -32.04
C MET A 145 7.89 -1.91 -32.20
N ASP A 146 7.53 -1.41 -33.38
CA ASP A 146 6.17 -0.88 -33.64
C ASP A 146 5.14 -2.01 -33.67
N GLU A 147 5.47 -3.15 -34.27
CA GLU A 147 4.62 -4.34 -34.27
C GLU A 147 4.43 -4.90 -32.85
N LEU A 148 5.49 -4.93 -32.05
CA LEU A 148 5.42 -5.34 -30.64
C LEU A 148 4.55 -4.38 -29.83
N THR A 149 4.70 -3.07 -30.04
CA THR A 149 3.88 -2.04 -29.38
C THR A 149 2.40 -2.21 -29.70
N GLN A 150 2.04 -2.36 -30.98
CA GLN A 150 0.65 -2.62 -31.39
C GLN A 150 0.12 -3.95 -30.84
N ARG A 151 0.99 -4.95 -30.64
CA ARG A 151 0.61 -6.22 -30.00
C ARG A 151 0.32 -6.04 -28.51
N LEU A 152 1.15 -5.27 -27.79
CA LEU A 152 0.95 -4.95 -26.37
C LEU A 152 -0.39 -4.21 -26.17
N GLU A 153 -0.66 -3.17 -26.96
CA GLU A 153 -1.92 -2.41 -26.89
C GLU A 153 -3.14 -3.30 -27.16
N ARG A 154 -3.10 -4.16 -28.19
CA ARG A 154 -4.20 -5.11 -28.50
C ARG A 154 -4.41 -6.17 -27.42
N ASN A 155 -3.33 -6.62 -26.78
CA ASN A 155 -3.41 -7.55 -25.65
C ASN A 155 -3.88 -6.86 -24.36
N GLY A 156 -3.95 -5.53 -24.36
CA GLY A 156 -4.50 -4.75 -23.26
C GLY A 156 -3.47 -4.27 -22.25
N PHE A 157 -2.22 -4.10 -22.68
CA PHE A 157 -1.25 -3.34 -21.92
C PHE A 157 -1.57 -1.85 -22.01
N GLU A 158 -1.33 -1.12 -20.93
CA GLU A 158 -1.48 0.33 -20.87
C GLU A 158 -0.15 1.00 -21.21
N ARG A 159 -0.20 1.96 -22.14
CA ARG A 159 0.97 2.76 -22.50
C ARG A 159 1.12 3.90 -21.50
N VAL A 160 2.22 3.88 -20.74
CA VAL A 160 2.51 4.85 -19.68
C VAL A 160 3.86 5.55 -19.91
N PRO A 161 4.10 6.71 -19.29
CA PRO A 161 5.42 7.35 -19.31
C PRO A 161 6.48 6.55 -18.54
N THR A 162 6.10 5.91 -17.44
CA THR A 162 7.01 5.13 -16.58
C THR A 162 6.30 3.89 -16.08
N VAL A 163 6.90 2.72 -16.29
CA VAL A 163 6.34 1.42 -15.91
C VAL A 163 6.57 1.17 -14.42
N ARG A 164 5.48 0.91 -13.70
CA ARG A 164 5.47 0.63 -12.26
C ARG A 164 4.66 -0.60 -11.93
N ASP A 165 3.58 -0.84 -12.65
CA ASP A 165 2.64 -1.91 -12.39
C ASP A 165 2.56 -2.92 -13.55
N VAL A 166 2.12 -4.14 -13.21
CA VAL A 166 1.94 -5.23 -14.18
C VAL A 166 0.90 -4.84 -15.23
N GLY A 167 1.23 -5.04 -16.51
CA GLY A 167 0.38 -4.66 -17.62
C GLY A 167 0.69 -3.29 -18.20
N GLU A 168 1.69 -2.58 -17.68
CA GLU A 168 2.16 -1.32 -18.24
C GLU A 168 3.33 -1.52 -19.20
N PHE A 169 3.46 -0.62 -20.18
CA PHE A 169 4.65 -0.50 -21.01
C PHE A 169 4.97 0.95 -21.36
N ALA A 170 6.25 1.24 -21.61
CA ALA A 170 6.75 2.54 -22.03
C ALA A 170 7.74 2.37 -23.18
N VAL A 171 7.73 3.30 -24.14
CA VAL A 171 8.64 3.32 -25.30
C VAL A 171 9.47 4.60 -25.27
N ARG A 172 10.80 4.46 -25.38
CA ARG A 172 11.79 5.54 -25.25
C ARG A 172 12.92 5.35 -26.27
N GLY A 173 12.79 5.94 -27.45
CA GLY A 173 13.78 5.76 -28.51
C GLY A 173 13.92 4.28 -28.88
N GLY A 174 15.12 3.70 -28.71
CA GLY A 174 15.37 2.26 -28.92
C GLY A 174 15.00 1.37 -27.72
N ILE A 175 14.44 1.91 -26.63
CA ILE A 175 14.16 1.15 -25.41
C ILE A 175 12.65 0.94 -25.27
N LEU A 176 12.25 -0.29 -24.92
CA LEU A 176 10.88 -0.64 -24.53
C LEU A 176 10.90 -1.26 -23.14
N ASP A 177 10.33 -0.55 -22.16
CA ASP A 177 10.09 -1.08 -20.82
C ASP A 177 8.71 -1.71 -20.76
N LEU A 178 8.57 -2.88 -20.16
CA LEU A 178 7.28 -3.55 -20.02
C LEU A 178 7.22 -4.43 -18.77
N PHE A 179 6.07 -4.47 -18.11
CA PHE A 179 5.86 -5.34 -16.97
C PHE A 179 4.92 -6.49 -17.34
N VAL A 180 5.50 -7.64 -17.70
CA VAL A 180 4.70 -8.82 -18.08
C VAL A 180 3.98 -9.44 -16.89
N PRO A 181 2.79 -10.02 -17.11
CA PRO A 181 2.19 -11.00 -16.21
C PRO A 181 3.16 -12.07 -15.73
N GLY A 182 3.20 -12.28 -14.42
CA GLY A 182 3.93 -13.41 -13.84
C GLY A 182 5.43 -13.21 -13.68
N ALA A 183 6.01 -12.11 -14.19
CA ALA A 183 7.37 -11.74 -13.84
C ALA A 183 7.41 -11.11 -12.44
N GLU A 184 8.52 -11.33 -11.73
CA GLU A 184 8.77 -10.69 -10.43
C GLU A 184 9.21 -9.23 -10.59
N GLU A 185 9.91 -8.92 -11.69
CA GLU A 185 10.42 -7.59 -12.01
C GLU A 185 10.06 -7.23 -13.47
N PRO A 186 9.79 -5.95 -13.77
CA PRO A 186 9.60 -5.48 -15.14
C PRO A 186 10.87 -5.62 -15.97
N LEU A 187 10.70 -5.63 -17.29
CA LEU A 187 11.75 -5.87 -18.27
C LEU A 187 11.99 -4.64 -19.13
N ARG A 188 13.26 -4.31 -19.35
CA ARG A 188 13.78 -3.32 -20.28
C ARG A 188 14.35 -4.04 -21.50
N LEU A 189 13.76 -3.79 -22.66
CA LEU A 189 14.17 -4.32 -23.96
C LEU A 189 14.94 -3.23 -24.72
N ASP A 190 16.18 -3.52 -25.08
CA ASP A 190 17.06 -2.60 -25.80
C ASP A 190 17.10 -2.99 -27.29
N PHE A 191 16.73 -2.08 -28.18
CA PHE A 191 16.64 -2.31 -29.63
C PHE A 191 17.63 -1.46 -30.40
N PHE A 192 18.24 -2.09 -31.41
CA PHE A 192 18.99 -1.42 -32.46
C PHE A 192 18.30 -1.67 -33.82
N GLY A 193 17.52 -0.68 -34.26
CA GLY A 193 16.64 -0.82 -35.42
C GLY A 193 15.57 -1.90 -35.17
N ASP A 194 15.50 -2.91 -36.03
CA ASP A 194 14.59 -4.06 -35.89
C ASP A 194 15.20 -5.22 -35.06
N THR A 195 16.31 -5.02 -34.36
CA THR A 195 17.00 -6.10 -33.64
C THR A 195 16.96 -5.87 -32.14
N LEU A 196 16.51 -6.87 -31.38
CA LEU A 196 16.56 -6.86 -29.91
C LEU A 196 17.99 -7.17 -29.46
N GLU A 197 18.71 -6.21 -28.88
CA GLU A 197 20.10 -6.37 -28.43
C GLU A 197 20.22 -6.95 -27.03
N SER A 198 19.41 -6.46 -26.07
CA SER A 198 19.48 -6.93 -24.69
C SER A 198 18.13 -6.92 -24.00
N ILE A 199 18.00 -7.77 -22.98
CA ILE A 199 16.82 -7.85 -22.10
C ILE A 199 17.34 -7.72 -20.67
N ARG A 200 16.82 -6.76 -19.92
CA ARG A 200 17.27 -6.47 -18.55
C ARG A 200 16.07 -6.39 -17.62
N ALA A 201 16.13 -7.01 -16.46
CA ALA A 201 15.14 -6.76 -15.41
C ALA A 201 15.49 -5.44 -14.70
N PHE A 202 14.49 -4.72 -14.20
CA PHE A 202 14.71 -3.48 -13.45
C PHE A 202 13.77 -3.34 -12.26
N ASP A 203 14.17 -2.56 -11.27
CA ASP A 203 13.34 -2.27 -10.10
C ASP A 203 12.28 -1.20 -10.43
N PRO A 204 10.97 -1.45 -10.22
CA PRO A 204 9.92 -0.51 -10.61
C PRO A 204 9.89 0.79 -9.79
N ALA A 205 10.51 0.83 -8.61
CA ALA A 205 10.62 2.05 -7.82
C ALA A 205 11.82 2.89 -8.27
N SER A 206 13.01 2.29 -8.29
CA SER A 206 14.23 3.03 -8.66
C SER A 206 14.42 3.19 -10.17
N GLN A 207 13.68 2.44 -11.00
CA GLN A 207 13.80 2.39 -12.46
C GLN A 207 15.18 1.94 -12.98
N ARG A 208 15.96 1.25 -12.12
CA ARG A 208 17.33 0.81 -12.41
C ARG A 208 17.40 -0.67 -12.71
N THR A 209 18.24 -1.03 -13.68
CA THR A 209 18.52 -2.41 -14.03
C THR A 209 19.06 -3.19 -12.82
N THR A 210 18.49 -4.36 -12.59
CA THR A 210 18.88 -5.31 -11.54
C THR A 210 19.75 -6.43 -12.11
N GLU A 211 19.32 -7.04 -13.22
CA GLU A 211 20.00 -8.18 -13.85
C GLU A 211 19.72 -8.29 -15.35
N THR A 212 20.51 -9.09 -16.06
CA THR A 212 20.33 -9.36 -17.50
C THR A 212 19.62 -10.69 -17.72
N ARG A 213 18.64 -10.73 -18.63
CA ARG A 213 17.87 -11.94 -18.97
C ARG A 213 18.23 -12.44 -20.38
N LYS A 214 18.15 -13.75 -20.57
CA LYS A 214 18.50 -14.42 -21.84
C LYS A 214 17.32 -14.49 -22.83
N GLU A 215 16.11 -14.38 -22.32
CA GLU A 215 14.88 -14.41 -23.09
C GLU A 215 13.78 -13.73 -22.31
N PHE A 216 12.73 -13.29 -23.01
CA PHE A 216 11.48 -12.92 -22.39
C PHE A 216 10.32 -13.57 -23.11
N THR A 217 9.26 -13.84 -22.36
CA THR A 217 8.01 -14.36 -22.89
C THR A 217 6.88 -13.42 -22.47
N LEU A 218 6.22 -12.86 -23.48
CA LEU A 218 5.01 -12.08 -23.36
C LEU A 218 3.81 -13.03 -23.37
N GLN A 219 3.14 -13.12 -22.21
CA GLN A 219 1.87 -13.81 -22.08
C GLN A 219 0.69 -12.89 -22.43
N PRO A 220 -0.49 -13.44 -22.77
CA PRO A 220 -1.70 -12.65 -22.87
C PRO A 220 -2.00 -11.94 -21.54
N MET A 221 -2.49 -10.71 -21.61
CA MET A 221 -2.93 -9.91 -20.45
C MET A 221 -4.44 -10.06 -20.17
N SER A 222 -5.19 -10.57 -21.14
CA SER A 222 -6.62 -10.78 -21.03
C SER A 222 -7.01 -12.10 -21.67
N GLU A 223 -8.05 -12.71 -21.12
CA GLU A 223 -8.74 -13.84 -21.74
C GLU A 223 -9.51 -13.42 -23.00
N ILE A 224 -9.57 -12.13 -23.34
CA ILE A 224 -10.21 -11.59 -24.56
C ILE A 224 -9.24 -10.61 -25.26
N THR A 225 -8.94 -10.92 -26.52
CA THR A 225 -8.15 -10.05 -27.41
C THR A 225 -9.04 -9.53 -28.54
N LEU A 226 -9.22 -8.21 -28.62
CA LEU A 226 -10.11 -7.56 -29.59
C LEU A 226 -9.47 -7.43 -30.99
N SER A 227 -9.16 -8.57 -31.61
CA SER A 227 -8.77 -8.59 -33.03
C SER A 227 -10.00 -8.42 -33.94
N PRO A 228 -9.82 -7.98 -35.21
CA PRO A 228 -10.92 -7.88 -36.17
C PRO A 228 -11.74 -9.17 -36.30
N ASP A 229 -11.08 -10.32 -36.29
CA ASP A 229 -11.74 -11.64 -36.33
C ASP A 229 -12.54 -11.92 -35.06
N MET A 230 -11.98 -11.56 -33.89
CA MET A 230 -12.65 -11.76 -32.61
C MET A 230 -13.88 -10.86 -32.47
N ILE A 231 -13.79 -9.61 -32.90
CA ILE A 231 -14.92 -8.66 -32.92
C ILE A 231 -16.02 -9.16 -33.88
N SER A 232 -15.63 -9.68 -35.04
CA SER A 232 -16.58 -10.25 -36.01
C SER A 232 -17.32 -11.47 -35.42
N ARG A 233 -16.59 -12.39 -34.76
CA ARG A 233 -17.19 -13.54 -34.06
C ARG A 233 -18.13 -13.10 -32.94
N PHE A 234 -17.69 -12.19 -32.08
CA PHE A 234 -18.53 -11.61 -31.03
C PHE A 234 -19.84 -11.07 -31.60
N ARG A 235 -19.78 -10.23 -32.65
CA ARG A 235 -20.98 -9.64 -33.25
C ARG A 235 -21.94 -10.69 -33.80
N LYS A 236 -21.43 -11.69 -34.51
CA LYS A 236 -22.22 -12.81 -35.04
C LYS A 236 -22.89 -13.60 -33.91
N ASN A 237 -22.12 -14.00 -32.89
CA ASN A 237 -22.60 -14.81 -31.78
C ASN A 237 -23.56 -14.03 -30.87
N TYR A 238 -23.32 -12.74 -30.66
CA TYR A 238 -24.18 -11.85 -29.90
C TYR A 238 -25.55 -11.70 -30.57
N ILE A 239 -25.59 -11.46 -31.89
CA ILE A 239 -26.84 -11.38 -32.64
C ILE A 239 -27.58 -12.72 -32.64
N ALA A 240 -26.85 -13.84 -32.76
CA ALA A 240 -27.44 -15.18 -32.70
C ALA A 240 -28.05 -15.49 -31.33
N ALA A 241 -27.41 -15.06 -30.24
CA ALA A 241 -27.86 -15.29 -28.88
C ALA A 241 -29.00 -14.36 -28.44
N PHE A 242 -28.97 -13.09 -28.86
CA PHE A 242 -29.80 -12.03 -28.28
C PHE A 242 -30.62 -11.21 -29.29
N GLY A 243 -30.50 -11.47 -30.59
CA GLY A 243 -31.14 -10.68 -31.65
C GLY A 243 -30.44 -9.35 -31.96
N ALA A 244 -31.12 -8.49 -32.72
CA ALA A 244 -30.55 -7.20 -33.13
C ALA A 244 -30.25 -6.29 -31.91
N PRO A 245 -29.07 -5.66 -31.85
CA PRO A 245 -28.72 -4.76 -30.74
C PRO A 245 -29.60 -3.51 -30.75
N SER A 246 -29.99 -3.04 -29.56
CA SER A 246 -30.66 -1.74 -29.41
C SER A 246 -29.65 -0.60 -29.57
N ARG A 247 -30.15 0.63 -29.78
CA ARG A 247 -29.30 1.82 -29.91
C ARG A 247 -28.49 2.12 -28.63
N ASP A 248 -29.00 1.69 -27.48
CA ASP A 248 -28.40 1.92 -26.16
C ASP A 248 -27.57 0.72 -25.64
N ASP A 249 -27.28 -0.27 -26.50
CA ASP A 249 -26.46 -1.44 -26.17
C ASP A 249 -24.96 -1.06 -26.12
N ALA A 250 -24.55 -0.48 -24.99
CA ALA A 250 -23.20 0.07 -24.81
C ALA A 250 -22.09 -0.99 -24.93
N LEU A 251 -22.36 -2.24 -24.53
CA LEU A 251 -21.43 -3.37 -24.69
C LEU A 251 -21.21 -3.65 -26.18
N TYR A 252 -22.29 -3.88 -26.92
CA TYR A 252 -22.17 -4.20 -28.34
C TYR A 252 -21.49 -3.06 -29.13
N ALA A 253 -21.83 -1.81 -28.83
CA ALA A 253 -21.21 -0.64 -29.46
C ALA A 253 -19.71 -0.55 -29.15
N ALA A 254 -19.32 -0.64 -27.88
CA ALA A 254 -17.92 -0.57 -27.47
C ALA A 254 -17.06 -1.66 -28.15
N ILE A 255 -17.50 -2.92 -28.07
CA ILE A 255 -16.77 -4.05 -28.66
C ILE A 255 -16.71 -3.95 -30.19
N SER A 256 -17.78 -3.49 -30.84
CA SER A 256 -17.81 -3.28 -32.30
C SER A 256 -16.82 -2.19 -32.77
N GLU A 257 -16.55 -1.19 -31.92
CA GLU A 257 -15.55 -0.15 -32.14
C GLU A 257 -14.13 -0.59 -31.75
N GLY A 258 -13.95 -1.83 -31.26
CA GLY A 258 -12.67 -2.33 -30.75
C GLY A 258 -12.28 -1.75 -29.39
N ARG A 259 -13.23 -1.13 -28.67
CA ARG A 259 -13.01 -0.62 -27.31
C ARG A 259 -13.38 -1.67 -26.27
N ARG A 260 -12.56 -1.76 -25.21
CA ARG A 260 -12.89 -2.60 -24.05
C ARG A 260 -14.10 -2.05 -23.30
N PHE A 261 -14.86 -2.96 -22.68
CA PHE A 261 -16.01 -2.65 -21.85
C PHE A 261 -15.85 -3.35 -20.50
N ALA A 262 -16.16 -2.65 -19.40
CA ALA A 262 -16.03 -3.22 -18.07
C ALA A 262 -16.97 -4.42 -17.88
N GLY A 263 -16.43 -5.55 -17.41
CA GLY A 263 -17.14 -6.80 -17.23
C GLY A 263 -17.35 -7.62 -18.51
N MET A 264 -16.77 -7.22 -19.66
CA MET A 264 -16.93 -7.95 -20.93
C MET A 264 -16.54 -9.44 -20.85
N GLU A 265 -15.71 -9.81 -19.88
CA GLU A 265 -15.30 -11.18 -19.56
C GLU A 265 -16.51 -12.09 -19.27
N HIS A 266 -17.62 -11.56 -18.76
CA HIS A 266 -18.83 -12.37 -18.54
C HIS A 266 -19.53 -12.81 -19.85
N TRP A 267 -19.08 -12.31 -21.01
CA TRP A 267 -19.50 -12.75 -22.34
C TRP A 267 -18.42 -13.55 -23.08
N LEU A 268 -17.41 -14.06 -22.36
CA LEU A 268 -16.30 -14.85 -22.91
C LEU A 268 -16.73 -15.89 -23.97
N PRO A 269 -17.82 -16.67 -23.78
CA PRO A 269 -18.23 -17.68 -24.77
C PRO A 269 -18.65 -17.11 -26.13
N LEU A 270 -18.93 -15.82 -26.24
CA LEU A 270 -19.30 -15.20 -27.51
C LEU A 270 -18.09 -14.86 -28.38
N PHE A 271 -16.89 -14.78 -27.79
CA PHE A 271 -15.65 -14.51 -28.51
C PHE A 271 -15.06 -15.78 -29.16
N TYR A 272 -15.39 -16.96 -28.63
CA TYR A 272 -14.82 -18.24 -29.07
C TYR A 272 -15.88 -19.17 -29.68
N ASP A 273 -15.44 -20.06 -30.58
CA ASP A 273 -16.33 -21.07 -31.17
C ASP A 273 -16.64 -22.20 -30.17
N GLU A 274 -15.64 -22.58 -29.37
CA GLU A 274 -15.76 -23.55 -28.28
C GLU A 274 -15.01 -23.04 -27.05
N MET A 275 -15.45 -23.51 -25.88
CA MET A 275 -14.84 -23.19 -24.60
C MET A 275 -14.25 -24.47 -24.00
N GLU A 276 -13.04 -24.40 -23.46
CA GLU A 276 -12.36 -25.52 -22.80
C GLU A 276 -12.56 -25.47 -21.28
N THR A 277 -12.31 -26.58 -20.59
CA THR A 277 -12.33 -26.69 -19.12
C THR A 277 -10.91 -26.70 -18.56
N LEU A 278 -10.75 -26.54 -17.25
CA LEU A 278 -9.44 -26.70 -16.63
C LEU A 278 -8.81 -28.08 -16.93
N PHE A 279 -9.63 -29.14 -16.95
CA PHE A 279 -9.20 -30.50 -17.25
C PHE A 279 -8.63 -30.64 -18.67
N ASP A 280 -9.19 -29.91 -19.64
CA ASP A 280 -8.64 -29.86 -21.00
C ASP A 280 -7.25 -29.21 -21.03
N HIS A 281 -7.02 -28.18 -20.23
CA HIS A 281 -5.72 -27.49 -20.13
C HIS A 281 -4.67 -28.36 -19.44
N THR A 282 -5.04 -29.06 -18.37
CA THR A 282 -4.12 -29.93 -17.62
C THR A 282 -3.79 -31.21 -18.39
N GLY A 283 -4.77 -31.79 -19.09
CA GLY A 283 -4.69 -33.13 -19.66
C GLY A 283 -4.63 -34.23 -18.59
N PRO A 284 -4.46 -35.51 -19.00
CA PRO A 284 -4.67 -36.63 -18.09
C PRO A 284 -3.67 -36.68 -16.93
N MET A 285 -4.19 -36.63 -15.70
CA MET A 285 -3.44 -36.70 -14.44
C MET A 285 -4.36 -37.01 -13.23
N PRO A 286 -3.79 -37.44 -12.09
CA PRO A 286 -4.55 -37.58 -10.85
C PRO A 286 -5.15 -36.25 -10.36
N VAL A 287 -6.39 -36.32 -9.85
CA VAL A 287 -7.14 -35.19 -9.29
C VAL A 287 -7.48 -35.48 -7.84
N VAL A 288 -7.17 -34.57 -6.93
CA VAL A 288 -7.38 -34.70 -5.49
C VAL A 288 -8.35 -33.60 -5.03
N PHE A 289 -9.44 -33.99 -4.35
CA PHE A 289 -10.44 -33.09 -3.81
C PHE A 289 -10.22 -32.92 -2.30
N ASP A 290 -10.13 -31.67 -1.84
CA ASP A 290 -10.33 -31.36 -0.42
C ASP A 290 -11.75 -31.76 0.02
N HIS A 291 -11.89 -32.08 1.31
CA HIS A 291 -13.12 -32.60 1.91
C HIS A 291 -14.38 -31.79 1.59
N LEU A 292 -14.30 -30.45 1.59
CA LEU A 292 -15.46 -29.56 1.43
C LEU A 292 -15.64 -29.02 0.01
N VAL A 293 -14.93 -29.57 -0.97
CA VAL A 293 -15.02 -29.11 -2.36
C VAL A 293 -16.42 -29.32 -2.97
N PRO A 294 -17.09 -30.48 -2.80
CA PRO A 294 -18.42 -30.68 -3.37
C PRO A 294 -19.44 -29.64 -2.91
N GLU A 295 -19.44 -29.32 -1.62
CA GLU A 295 -20.28 -28.30 -1.00
C GLU A 295 -19.95 -26.90 -1.54
N ALA A 296 -18.66 -26.54 -1.58
CA ALA A 296 -18.21 -25.25 -2.11
C ALA A 296 -18.58 -25.06 -3.59
N ILE A 297 -18.47 -26.11 -4.40
CA ILE A 297 -18.87 -26.10 -5.80
C ILE A 297 -20.40 -25.94 -5.93
N ALA A 298 -21.18 -26.66 -5.12
CA ALA A 298 -22.64 -26.57 -5.15
C ALA A 298 -23.14 -25.17 -4.77
N GLU A 299 -22.59 -24.57 -3.71
CA GLU A 299 -22.90 -23.19 -3.31
C GLU A 299 -22.54 -22.18 -4.40
N ARG A 300 -21.35 -22.30 -4.99
CA ARG A 300 -20.92 -21.40 -6.07
C ARG A 300 -21.81 -21.54 -7.30
N HIS A 301 -22.17 -22.76 -7.70
CA HIS A 301 -23.04 -22.99 -8.84
C HIS A 301 -24.45 -22.43 -8.61
N LYS A 302 -24.99 -22.57 -7.39
CA LYS A 302 -26.26 -21.93 -7.02
C LYS A 302 -26.20 -20.42 -7.18
N LEU A 303 -25.13 -19.78 -6.68
CA LEU A 303 -24.91 -18.34 -6.84
C LEU A 303 -24.87 -17.90 -8.32
N VAL A 304 -24.24 -18.69 -9.19
CA VAL A 304 -24.21 -18.43 -10.64
C VAL A 304 -25.62 -18.42 -11.23
N LEU A 305 -26.46 -19.39 -10.86
CA LEU A 305 -27.85 -19.47 -11.33
C LEU A 305 -28.68 -18.29 -10.82
N ASP A 306 -28.57 -17.97 -9.53
CA ASP A 306 -29.31 -16.86 -8.91
C ASP A 306 -29.01 -15.53 -9.61
N HIS A 307 -27.73 -15.25 -9.94
CA HIS A 307 -27.34 -14.05 -10.69
C HIS A 307 -27.87 -14.03 -12.12
N TYR A 308 -27.84 -15.17 -12.80
CA TYR A 308 -28.38 -15.28 -14.16
C TYR A 308 -29.89 -14.97 -14.19
N ASP A 309 -30.65 -15.59 -13.29
CA ASP A 309 -32.09 -15.42 -13.18
C ASP A 309 -32.46 -13.97 -12.82
N ALA A 310 -31.68 -13.34 -11.93
CA ALA A 310 -31.88 -11.94 -11.57
C ALA A 310 -31.67 -11.00 -12.76
N ARG A 311 -30.63 -11.22 -13.57
CA ARG A 311 -30.36 -10.42 -14.77
C ARG A 311 -31.42 -10.62 -15.86
N GLN A 312 -31.96 -11.83 -16.02
CA GLN A 312 -33.09 -12.06 -16.91
C GLN A 312 -34.34 -11.30 -16.47
N LYS A 313 -34.72 -11.40 -15.18
CA LYS A 313 -35.90 -10.69 -14.64
C LYS A 313 -35.78 -9.17 -14.77
N GLN A 314 -34.58 -8.61 -14.59
CA GLN A 314 -34.30 -7.18 -14.77
C GLN A 314 -34.55 -6.74 -16.22
N ALA A 315 -34.25 -7.59 -17.21
CA ALA A 315 -34.47 -7.29 -18.62
C ALA A 315 -35.97 -7.34 -19.01
N GLU A 316 -36.79 -8.07 -18.26
CA GLU A 316 -38.24 -8.24 -18.52
C GLU A 316 -39.13 -7.26 -17.73
N GLY A 317 -38.59 -6.61 -16.69
CA GLY A 317 -39.34 -5.76 -15.75
C GLY A 317 -39.56 -4.30 -16.19
N LYS A 318 -40.45 -3.59 -15.48
CA LYS A 318 -40.74 -2.15 -15.71
C LYS A 318 -39.55 -1.21 -15.48
N GLU A 319 -38.53 -1.66 -14.74
CA GLU A 319 -37.28 -0.94 -14.47
C GLU A 319 -36.29 -0.96 -15.66
N ALA A 320 -36.60 -1.68 -16.75
CA ALA A 320 -35.78 -1.73 -17.95
C ALA A 320 -35.64 -0.39 -18.69
N ALA A 321 -36.47 0.61 -18.38
CA ALA A 321 -36.47 1.90 -19.08
C ALA A 321 -35.33 2.85 -18.65
N ASP A 322 -34.87 2.76 -17.39
CA ASP A 322 -33.83 3.65 -16.82
C ASP A 322 -32.49 2.92 -16.56
N ALA A 323 -32.44 1.59 -16.73
CA ALA A 323 -31.25 0.78 -16.49
C ALA A 323 -30.48 0.46 -17.80
N ILE A 324 -29.14 0.48 -17.74
CA ILE A 324 -28.30 0.01 -18.86
C ILE A 324 -28.62 -1.47 -19.13
N PRO A 325 -28.96 -1.87 -20.37
CA PRO A 325 -29.30 -3.26 -20.69
C PRO A 325 -28.16 -4.24 -20.37
N TYR A 326 -28.47 -5.36 -19.71
CA TYR A 326 -27.52 -6.45 -19.46
C TYR A 326 -28.11 -7.75 -19.99
N LYS A 327 -27.49 -8.35 -21.02
CA LYS A 327 -27.97 -9.59 -21.66
C LYS A 327 -27.08 -10.77 -21.26
N PRO A 328 -27.42 -11.55 -20.23
CA PRO A 328 -26.52 -12.57 -19.68
C PRO A 328 -26.41 -13.79 -20.61
N VAL A 329 -25.20 -14.34 -20.76
CA VAL A 329 -24.98 -15.65 -21.43
C VAL A 329 -25.49 -16.80 -20.55
N ALA A 330 -25.95 -17.90 -21.15
CA ALA A 330 -26.48 -19.03 -20.39
C ALA A 330 -25.41 -19.64 -19.45
N PRO A 331 -25.74 -20.00 -18.19
CA PRO A 331 -24.76 -20.50 -17.22
C PRO A 331 -23.91 -21.66 -17.73
N SER A 332 -24.52 -22.61 -18.43
CA SER A 332 -23.83 -23.77 -18.99
C SER A 332 -22.78 -23.45 -20.06
N GLN A 333 -22.81 -22.25 -20.65
CA GLN A 333 -21.82 -21.81 -21.64
C GLN A 333 -20.52 -21.34 -21.00
N LEU A 334 -20.58 -20.80 -19.76
CA LEU A 334 -19.42 -20.25 -19.05
C LEU A 334 -19.02 -21.05 -17.80
N TYR A 335 -19.95 -21.78 -17.19
CA TYR A 335 -19.74 -22.52 -15.95
C TYR A 335 -20.14 -23.99 -16.08
N MET A 336 -19.44 -24.85 -15.35
CA MET A 336 -19.74 -26.28 -15.19
C MET A 336 -20.69 -26.50 -14.00
N SER A 337 -21.35 -27.66 -13.91
CA SER A 337 -22.06 -28.09 -12.70
C SER A 337 -21.16 -29.05 -11.90
N LEU A 338 -21.47 -29.29 -10.62
CA LEU A 338 -20.74 -30.25 -9.77
C LEU A 338 -20.57 -31.59 -10.47
N ARG A 339 -21.67 -32.16 -10.97
CA ARG A 339 -21.66 -33.43 -11.70
C ARG A 339 -20.70 -33.43 -12.89
N LYS A 340 -20.64 -32.34 -13.67
CA LYS A 340 -19.72 -32.24 -14.81
C LYS A 340 -18.25 -32.14 -14.36
N VAL A 341 -17.98 -31.51 -13.22
CA VAL A 341 -16.63 -31.43 -12.66
C VAL A 341 -16.17 -32.82 -12.19
N GLU A 342 -17.04 -33.57 -11.53
CA GLU A 342 -16.77 -34.95 -11.11
C GLU A 342 -16.54 -35.89 -12.30
N GLU A 343 -17.43 -35.85 -13.29
CA GLU A 343 -17.29 -36.63 -14.54
C GLU A 343 -15.99 -36.27 -15.28
N ALA A 344 -15.62 -34.98 -15.34
CA ALA A 344 -14.38 -34.54 -15.97
C ALA A 344 -13.14 -34.98 -15.18
N ALA A 345 -13.17 -34.95 -13.84
CA ALA A 345 -12.07 -35.40 -13.00
C ALA A 345 -11.81 -36.91 -13.17
N GLU A 346 -12.88 -37.71 -13.21
CA GLU A 346 -12.80 -39.17 -13.42
C GLU A 346 -12.35 -39.54 -14.84
N ALA A 347 -12.74 -38.75 -15.84
CA ALA A 347 -12.26 -38.91 -17.22
C ALA A 347 -10.79 -38.48 -17.38
N ASN A 348 -10.33 -37.53 -16.56
CA ASN A 348 -8.97 -37.00 -16.61
C ASN A 348 -7.93 -37.94 -15.96
N GLY A 349 -8.33 -38.72 -14.95
CA GLY A 349 -7.42 -39.67 -14.30
C GLY A 349 -8.00 -40.25 -13.01
N LYS A 350 -7.12 -40.63 -12.08
CA LYS A 350 -7.55 -41.11 -10.76
C LYS A 350 -8.04 -39.95 -9.90
N ARG A 351 -9.26 -40.06 -9.40
CA ARG A 351 -9.87 -39.16 -8.42
C ARG A 351 -9.60 -39.65 -6.99
N TYR A 352 -9.05 -38.78 -6.16
CA TYR A 352 -8.89 -38.99 -4.73
C TYR A 352 -9.74 -37.97 -3.97
N ASP A 353 -10.60 -38.43 -3.07
CA ASP A 353 -11.34 -37.55 -2.15
C ASP A 353 -10.71 -37.65 -0.75
N LEU A 354 -10.42 -36.52 -0.11
CA LEU A 354 -9.89 -36.48 1.25
C LEU A 354 -11.03 -36.29 2.26
N THR A 355 -10.95 -36.94 3.42
CA THR A 355 -11.89 -36.71 4.53
C THR A 355 -11.18 -36.83 5.89
N PRO A 356 -11.49 -35.95 6.86
CA PRO A 356 -11.00 -36.10 8.24
C PRO A 356 -11.74 -37.22 9.00
N PHE A 357 -12.91 -37.63 8.53
CA PHE A 357 -13.75 -38.64 9.18
C PHE A 357 -13.42 -40.03 8.69
N GLU A 358 -13.26 -40.99 9.60
CA GLU A 358 -13.12 -42.42 9.27
C GLU A 358 -14.36 -42.93 8.53
N ALA A 359 -14.16 -43.54 7.37
CA ALA A 359 -15.23 -44.09 6.56
C ALA A 359 -15.55 -45.53 7.00
N PRO A 360 -16.84 -45.90 7.10
CA PRO A 360 -17.21 -47.28 7.43
C PRO A 360 -16.79 -48.24 6.31
N GLU A 361 -16.25 -49.41 6.67
CA GLU A 361 -15.73 -50.43 5.74
C GLU A 361 -16.77 -50.95 4.72
N ALA A 362 -18.07 -50.67 4.92
CA ALA A 362 -19.18 -51.07 4.06
C ALA A 362 -19.42 -50.17 2.82
N SER A 363 -18.50 -49.25 2.50
CA SER A 363 -18.65 -48.38 1.32
C SER A 363 -18.28 -49.11 0.01
N ASP A 364 -19.01 -48.88 -1.07
CA ASP A 364 -18.67 -49.37 -2.43
C ASP A 364 -17.38 -48.73 -3.01
N ARG A 365 -16.72 -47.83 -2.25
CA ARG A 365 -15.51 -47.10 -2.66
C ARG A 365 -14.27 -47.79 -2.12
N HIS A 366 -13.15 -47.66 -2.84
CA HIS A 366 -11.86 -48.10 -2.32
C HIS A 366 -11.36 -47.08 -1.28
N ILE A 367 -11.26 -47.51 -0.02
CA ILE A 367 -10.85 -46.65 1.11
C ILE A 367 -9.37 -46.89 1.45
N ILE A 368 -8.64 -45.81 1.69
CA ILE A 368 -7.27 -45.81 2.22
C ILE A 368 -7.24 -45.02 3.52
N HIS A 369 -6.78 -45.65 4.61
CA HIS A 369 -6.71 -45.01 5.92
C HIS A 369 -5.37 -44.27 6.11
N ALA A 370 -5.42 -42.94 6.22
CA ALA A 370 -4.22 -42.12 6.43
C ALA A 370 -3.74 -42.13 7.90
N GLY A 371 -4.65 -42.37 8.85
CA GLY A 371 -4.34 -42.57 10.27
C GLY A 371 -3.82 -41.33 11.01
N ALA A 372 -4.22 -40.12 10.59
CA ALA A 372 -3.91 -38.89 11.29
C ALA A 372 -5.11 -38.39 12.10
N HIS A 373 -4.86 -37.98 13.35
CA HIS A 373 -5.88 -37.48 14.27
C HIS A 373 -5.60 -36.03 14.67
N LYS A 374 -6.65 -35.31 15.07
CA LYS A 374 -6.53 -33.93 15.55
C LYS A 374 -5.68 -33.87 16.83
N GLY A 375 -4.78 -32.89 16.90
CA GLY A 375 -3.91 -32.64 18.06
C GLY A 375 -4.66 -32.14 19.29
N ARG A 376 -3.98 -32.12 20.44
CA ARG A 376 -4.52 -31.62 21.71
C ARG A 376 -4.70 -30.09 21.63
N SER A 377 -5.89 -29.61 21.92
CA SER A 377 -6.15 -28.17 22.15
C SER A 377 -5.96 -27.84 23.62
N PHE A 378 -5.21 -26.78 23.94
CA PHE A 378 -5.02 -26.28 25.32
C PHE A 378 -6.12 -25.26 25.71
N ALA A 379 -7.36 -25.47 25.24
CA ALA A 379 -8.46 -24.53 25.44
C ALA A 379 -8.91 -24.42 26.91
N GLU A 380 -8.85 -25.52 27.66
CA GLU A 380 -9.26 -25.57 29.07
C GLU A 380 -8.26 -24.79 29.95
N GLU A 381 -6.96 -25.00 29.72
CA GLU A 381 -5.88 -24.32 30.45
C GLU A 381 -5.86 -22.82 30.17
N ARG A 382 -6.20 -22.39 28.94
CA ARG A 382 -6.38 -20.97 28.60
C ARG A 382 -7.55 -20.30 29.33
N ALA A 383 -8.59 -21.05 29.66
CA ALA A 383 -9.77 -20.53 30.36
C ALA A 383 -9.59 -20.51 31.89
N ALA A 384 -8.66 -21.31 32.42
CA ALA A 384 -8.39 -21.40 33.85
C ALA A 384 -7.57 -20.20 34.35
N LYS A 385 -7.95 -19.64 35.51
CA LYS A 385 -7.25 -18.49 36.12
C LYS A 385 -5.99 -18.86 36.91
N ASP A 386 -5.89 -20.11 37.34
CA ASP A 386 -4.85 -20.59 38.27
C ASP A 386 -3.87 -21.58 37.62
N VAL A 387 -3.87 -21.69 36.28
CA VAL A 387 -3.01 -22.61 35.54
C VAL A 387 -2.08 -21.81 34.63
N ASN A 388 -0.77 -22.06 34.72
CA ASN A 388 0.17 -21.52 33.76
C ASN A 388 0.10 -22.35 32.46
N LEU A 389 -0.36 -21.72 31.39
CA LEU A 389 -0.50 -22.32 30.06
C LEU A 389 0.80 -22.96 29.57
N PHE A 390 1.93 -22.28 29.71
CA PHE A 390 3.20 -22.75 29.15
C PHE A 390 3.75 -23.94 29.91
N GLU A 391 3.54 -24.03 31.23
CA GLU A 391 3.87 -25.23 32.02
C GLU A 391 3.07 -26.46 31.58
N ALA A 392 1.79 -26.30 31.25
CA ALA A 392 0.97 -27.40 30.74
C ALA A 392 1.47 -27.91 29.37
N VAL A 393 1.92 -26.99 28.51
CA VAL A 393 2.49 -27.31 27.20
C VAL A 393 3.83 -28.02 27.32
N THR A 394 4.75 -27.53 28.16
CA THR A 394 6.06 -28.17 28.34
C THR A 394 5.91 -29.59 28.91
N LYS A 395 4.98 -29.79 29.85
CA LYS A 395 4.64 -31.12 30.37
C LYS A 395 4.12 -32.06 29.29
N TYR A 396 3.19 -31.61 28.46
CA TYR A 396 2.64 -32.41 27.36
C TYR A 396 3.72 -32.81 26.34
N ILE A 397 4.57 -31.87 25.94
CA ILE A 397 5.68 -32.14 25.02
C ILE A 397 6.68 -33.14 25.65
N ALA A 398 6.95 -33.04 26.94
CA ALA A 398 7.81 -33.99 27.65
C ALA A 398 7.22 -35.42 27.68
N GLU A 399 5.91 -35.56 27.90
CA GLU A 399 5.21 -36.86 27.85
C GLU A 399 5.28 -37.50 26.45
N LEU A 400 5.05 -36.70 25.40
CA LEU A 400 5.22 -37.15 24.02
C LEU A 400 6.67 -37.58 23.74
N ARG A 401 7.66 -36.86 24.27
CA ARG A 401 9.08 -37.18 24.09
C ARG A 401 9.42 -38.52 24.74
N ALA A 402 8.86 -38.79 25.93
CA ALA A 402 9.01 -40.05 26.63
C ALA A 402 8.38 -41.24 25.89
N SER A 403 7.29 -41.00 25.13
CA SER A 403 6.65 -42.03 24.28
C SER A 403 7.44 -42.40 23.02
N GLY A 404 8.55 -41.70 22.73
CA GLY A 404 9.43 -41.98 21.60
C GLY A 404 8.91 -41.49 20.25
N LYS A 405 7.95 -40.55 20.23
CA LYS A 405 7.47 -39.89 19.00
C LYS A 405 8.39 -38.74 18.59
N LYS A 406 8.45 -38.41 17.30
CA LYS A 406 9.07 -37.15 16.86
C LYS A 406 8.09 -35.99 17.08
N ILE A 407 8.59 -34.89 17.63
CA ILE A 407 7.76 -33.72 17.95
C ILE A 407 8.25 -32.53 17.14
N MET A 408 7.29 -31.84 16.55
CA MET A 408 7.52 -30.60 15.82
C MET A 408 6.63 -29.49 16.37
N VAL A 409 7.23 -28.41 16.85
CA VAL A 409 6.53 -27.18 17.20
C VAL A 409 6.45 -26.31 15.95
N ALA A 410 5.24 -26.00 15.52
CA ALA A 410 5.00 -25.21 14.32
C ALA A 410 4.47 -23.82 14.71
N ALA A 411 5.16 -22.77 14.26
CA ALA A 411 4.67 -21.40 14.32
C ALA A 411 4.49 -20.82 12.91
N TRP A 412 3.74 -19.74 12.76
CA TRP A 412 3.42 -19.17 11.45
C TRP A 412 4.52 -18.28 10.87
N THR A 413 5.31 -17.63 11.72
CA THR A 413 6.39 -16.70 11.36
C THR A 413 7.67 -16.95 12.17
N GLU A 414 8.82 -16.46 11.67
CA GLU A 414 10.10 -16.58 12.38
C GLU A 414 10.06 -15.84 13.74
N GLY A 415 9.53 -14.62 13.78
CA GLY A 415 9.43 -13.84 15.02
C GLY A 415 8.45 -14.41 16.05
N SER A 416 7.35 -15.04 15.59
CA SER A 416 6.46 -15.78 16.51
C SER A 416 7.13 -17.05 17.03
N LEU A 417 7.87 -17.77 16.16
CA LEU A 417 8.63 -18.94 16.55
C LEU A 417 9.66 -18.59 17.63
N ASP A 418 10.48 -17.56 17.40
CA ASP A 418 11.54 -17.16 18.34
C ASP A 418 10.98 -16.80 19.72
N ARG A 419 9.87 -16.03 19.77
CA ARG A 419 9.18 -15.71 21.02
C ARG A 419 8.62 -16.95 21.71
N LEU A 420 7.97 -17.84 20.95
CA LEU A 420 7.42 -19.08 21.50
C LEU A 420 8.54 -19.96 22.05
N LEU A 421 9.67 -20.06 21.35
CA LEU A 421 10.84 -20.82 21.81
C LEU A 421 11.44 -20.20 23.08
N GLN A 422 11.57 -18.88 23.15
CA GLN A 422 12.06 -18.20 24.36
C GLN A 422 11.17 -18.51 25.57
N VAL A 423 9.85 -18.36 25.42
CA VAL A 423 8.92 -18.64 26.53
C VAL A 423 8.95 -20.12 26.93
N LEU A 424 9.04 -21.04 25.97
CA LEU A 424 9.14 -22.48 26.27
C LEU A 424 10.45 -22.86 26.97
N ASP A 425 11.56 -22.21 26.61
CA ASP A 425 12.88 -22.38 27.25
C ASP A 425 12.86 -21.87 28.70
N GLU A 426 12.29 -20.68 28.93
CA GLU A 426 12.09 -20.11 30.28
C GLU A 426 11.25 -21.03 31.20
N HIS A 427 10.37 -21.85 30.63
CA HIS A 427 9.55 -22.84 31.33
C HIS A 427 10.14 -24.27 31.32
N GLY A 428 11.43 -24.43 30.97
CA GLY A 428 12.20 -25.66 31.14
C GLY A 428 12.17 -26.65 29.97
N LEU A 429 11.76 -26.23 28.77
CA LEU A 429 11.77 -27.09 27.58
C LEU A 429 13.10 -26.99 26.81
N GLU A 430 14.06 -27.83 27.17
CA GLU A 430 15.38 -27.85 26.54
C GLU A 430 15.46 -28.71 25.25
N LYS A 431 16.52 -28.51 24.45
CA LYS A 431 16.89 -29.27 23.24
C LYS A 431 15.97 -29.08 22.04
N ILE A 432 15.59 -27.82 21.78
CA ILE A 432 14.82 -27.45 20.59
C ILE A 432 15.75 -27.03 19.45
N GLU A 433 15.59 -27.62 18.27
CA GLU A 433 16.34 -27.25 17.06
C GLU A 433 15.41 -26.72 15.97
N THR A 434 15.71 -25.52 15.48
CA THR A 434 14.99 -24.93 14.36
C THR A 434 15.39 -25.59 13.04
N VAL A 435 14.40 -26.03 12.27
CA VAL A 435 14.58 -26.76 11.00
C VAL A 435 13.86 -26.05 9.85
N LYS A 436 14.36 -26.22 8.63
CA LYS A 436 13.79 -25.57 7.42
C LYS A 436 13.09 -26.54 6.47
N ASP A 437 13.27 -27.84 6.65
CA ASP A 437 12.75 -28.87 5.76
C ASP A 437 12.47 -30.19 6.51
N LEU A 438 11.60 -31.00 5.93
CA LEU A 438 11.21 -32.30 6.51
C LEU A 438 12.35 -33.33 6.48
N ARG A 439 13.35 -33.22 5.58
CA ARG A 439 14.47 -34.17 5.51
C ARG A 439 15.36 -34.05 6.75
N THR A 440 15.58 -32.83 7.22
CA THR A 440 16.29 -32.53 8.46
C THR A 440 15.53 -33.10 9.66
N VAL A 441 14.21 -32.93 9.73
CA VAL A 441 13.37 -33.57 10.77
C VAL A 441 13.54 -35.09 10.76
N LYS A 442 13.60 -35.72 9.57
CA LYS A 442 13.83 -37.18 9.45
C LYS A 442 15.20 -37.60 9.98
N ALA A 443 16.24 -36.82 9.72
CA ALA A 443 17.63 -37.12 10.09
C ALA A 443 17.92 -36.98 11.60
N LEU A 444 17.25 -36.07 12.30
CA LEU A 444 17.45 -35.84 13.73
C LEU A 444 16.98 -37.02 14.60
N SER A 445 17.61 -37.21 15.75
CA SER A 445 17.24 -38.25 16.72
C SER A 445 15.89 -37.93 17.40
N ARG A 446 15.17 -38.96 17.86
CA ARG A 446 13.83 -38.84 18.48
C ARG A 446 13.83 -38.12 19.84
N ASP A 447 15.01 -37.88 20.43
CA ASP A 447 15.17 -37.15 21.70
C ASP A 447 15.19 -35.63 21.53
N LYS A 448 15.36 -35.12 20.30
CA LYS A 448 15.33 -33.69 19.99
C LYS A 448 13.93 -33.23 19.62
N ILE A 449 13.58 -32.03 20.07
CA ILE A 449 12.36 -31.34 19.66
C ILE A 449 12.71 -30.47 18.45
N THR A 450 11.91 -30.54 17.39
CA THR A 450 12.12 -29.67 16.22
C THR A 450 11.16 -28.51 16.24
N ALA A 451 11.58 -27.36 15.72
CA ALA A 451 10.75 -26.17 15.62
C ALA A 451 10.85 -25.59 14.20
N THR A 452 9.74 -25.15 13.62
CA THR A 452 9.72 -24.65 12.23
C THR A 452 8.63 -23.62 12.00
N VAL A 453 8.78 -22.88 10.91
CA VAL A 453 7.76 -21.96 10.40
C VAL A 453 6.84 -22.72 9.44
N LEU A 454 5.70 -23.20 9.93
CA LEU A 454 4.74 -24.01 9.18
C LEU A 454 3.30 -23.53 9.46
N ALA A 455 2.58 -23.12 8.41
CA ALA A 455 1.20 -22.63 8.49
C ALA A 455 0.22 -23.78 8.66
N VAL A 456 0.12 -24.25 9.90
CA VAL A 456 -0.85 -25.25 10.30
C VAL A 456 -1.75 -24.59 11.35
N GLU A 457 -3.06 -24.58 11.10
CA GLU A 457 -4.05 -24.03 12.03
C GLU A 457 -4.19 -24.91 13.28
N SER A 458 -4.24 -26.23 13.11
CA SER A 458 -4.30 -27.18 14.21
C SER A 458 -3.25 -28.26 14.07
N GLY A 459 -2.54 -28.56 15.16
CA GLY A 459 -1.63 -29.69 15.22
C GLY A 459 -2.35 -31.02 14.97
N PHE A 460 -1.56 -32.04 14.66
CA PHE A 460 -2.06 -33.39 14.40
C PHE A 460 -1.10 -34.45 14.93
N ASP A 461 -1.64 -35.64 15.20
CA ASP A 461 -0.90 -36.85 15.54
C ASP A 461 -1.00 -37.83 14.38
N ALA A 462 0.11 -38.06 13.68
CA ALA A 462 0.23 -39.01 12.57
C ALA A 462 1.02 -40.27 12.99
N GLY A 463 0.94 -40.66 14.26
CA GLY A 463 1.60 -41.83 14.82
C GLY A 463 3.07 -41.56 15.18
N ASP A 464 3.94 -41.49 14.17
CA ASP A 464 5.40 -41.32 14.33
C ASP A 464 5.83 -39.84 14.46
N LEU A 465 5.00 -38.91 13.99
CA LEU A 465 5.20 -37.46 14.06
C LEU A 465 3.98 -36.81 14.71
N VAL A 466 4.22 -36.00 15.73
CA VAL A 466 3.23 -35.10 16.32
C VAL A 466 3.62 -33.66 16.04
N VAL A 467 2.70 -32.92 15.44
CA VAL A 467 2.85 -31.48 15.22
C VAL A 467 2.03 -30.76 16.28
N VAL A 468 2.66 -29.90 17.05
CA VAL A 468 2.00 -28.99 18.00
C VAL A 468 1.99 -27.61 17.36
N ALA A 469 0.81 -27.12 16.98
CA ALA A 469 0.69 -25.81 16.38
C ALA A 469 0.64 -24.72 17.44
N GLU A 470 1.18 -23.56 17.10
CA GLU A 470 1.11 -22.34 17.90
C GLU A 470 -0.33 -21.98 18.32
N GLN A 471 -1.32 -22.19 17.44
CA GLN A 471 -2.73 -21.91 17.75
C GLN A 471 -3.34 -22.93 18.72
N ASP A 472 -2.82 -24.17 18.79
CA ASP A 472 -3.26 -25.13 19.80
C ASP A 472 -2.90 -24.61 21.20
N ILE A 473 -1.73 -23.97 21.32
CA ILE A 473 -1.19 -23.40 22.56
C ILE A 473 -1.87 -22.07 22.89
N LEU A 474 -1.78 -21.09 22.00
CA LEU A 474 -2.17 -19.69 22.27
C LEU A 474 -3.63 -19.39 21.91
N GLY A 475 -4.30 -20.29 21.17
CA GLY A 475 -5.62 -20.05 20.59
C GLY A 475 -5.58 -19.45 19.19
N ASP A 476 -6.76 -19.11 18.67
CA ASP A 476 -6.92 -18.51 17.35
C ASP A 476 -6.07 -17.24 17.20
N ARG A 477 -4.90 -17.37 16.58
CA ARG A 477 -4.10 -16.24 16.11
C ARG A 477 -4.54 -15.86 14.72
N LEU A 478 -4.54 -14.55 14.47
CA LEU A 478 -4.89 -13.99 13.17
C LEU A 478 -3.56 -13.74 12.45
N ILE A 479 -3.15 -14.67 11.58
CA ILE A 479 -1.86 -14.57 10.91
C ILE A 479 -2.05 -14.75 9.41
N ARG A 480 -1.64 -13.74 8.66
CA ARG A 480 -1.25 -13.86 7.25
C ARG A 480 0.23 -13.50 7.13
N ARG A 481 0.85 -13.85 6.00
CA ARG A 481 2.25 -13.50 5.69
C ARG A 481 2.35 -12.16 4.97
N THR A 482 3.30 -11.35 5.40
CA THR A 482 3.80 -10.18 4.67
C THR A 482 4.77 -10.66 3.58
N LYS A 483 4.52 -10.27 2.32
CA LYS A 483 5.63 -10.20 1.35
C LYS A 483 6.44 -8.96 1.69
N LYS A 484 7.77 -9.10 1.82
CA LYS A 484 8.67 -7.94 1.92
C LYS A 484 8.42 -7.03 0.72
N ARG A 485 7.86 -5.85 0.95
CA ARG A 485 7.83 -4.78 -0.04
C ARG A 485 9.14 -4.02 0.09
N LYS A 486 9.82 -3.75 -1.03
CA LYS A 486 11.00 -2.89 -1.06
C LYS A 486 10.59 -1.46 -0.65
N ARG A 487 11.52 -0.77 0.02
CA ARG A 487 11.35 0.51 0.73
C ARG A 487 10.75 1.62 -0.16
N ASP A 488 9.72 2.28 0.36
CA ASP A 488 9.06 3.48 -0.20
C ASP A 488 9.87 4.78 0.06
N ALA A 489 11.19 4.77 -0.20
CA ALA A 489 12.03 5.92 0.12
C ALA A 489 11.87 7.11 -0.86
N ASP A 490 11.34 6.89 -2.07
CA ASP A 490 11.27 7.92 -3.12
C ASP A 490 9.85 8.49 -3.38
N PHE A 491 8.87 8.16 -2.54
CA PHE A 491 7.46 8.51 -2.79
C PHE A 491 7.15 10.02 -2.67
N ILE A 492 8.01 10.79 -1.99
CA ILE A 492 7.77 12.21 -1.70
C ILE A 492 8.07 13.09 -2.94
N SER A 493 8.99 12.69 -3.82
CA SER A 493 9.45 13.54 -4.92
C SER A 493 8.47 13.67 -6.10
N GLU A 494 7.47 12.79 -6.23
CA GLU A 494 6.52 12.84 -7.36
C GLU A 494 5.29 13.72 -7.11
N ALA A 495 4.96 14.03 -5.86
CA ALA A 495 3.82 14.90 -5.54
C ALA A 495 3.97 16.33 -6.10
N GLY A 496 5.22 16.73 -6.41
CA GLY A 496 5.58 18.04 -6.95
C GLY A 496 5.54 18.19 -8.47
N SER A 497 5.11 17.19 -9.26
CA SER A 497 5.20 17.29 -10.72
C SER A 497 4.36 18.45 -11.29
N LEU A 498 5.03 19.38 -11.98
CA LEU A 498 4.40 20.56 -12.61
C LEU A 498 3.67 20.16 -13.91
N THR A 499 2.40 20.55 -14.03
CA THR A 499 1.63 20.41 -15.27
C THR A 499 1.44 21.77 -15.92
N ALA A 500 1.46 21.84 -17.26
CA ALA A 500 1.07 23.04 -17.98
C ALA A 500 -0.31 23.54 -17.50
N GLY A 501 -0.40 24.82 -17.14
CA GLY A 501 -1.59 25.42 -16.55
C GLY A 501 -1.53 25.59 -15.03
N ASP A 502 -0.61 24.92 -14.33
CA ASP A 502 -0.44 25.04 -12.89
C ASP A 502 -0.01 26.47 -12.47
N ILE A 503 -0.45 26.87 -11.27
CA ILE A 503 0.01 28.10 -10.63
C ILE A 503 1.27 27.78 -9.84
N VAL A 504 2.31 28.58 -10.04
CA VAL A 504 3.63 28.41 -9.45
C VAL A 504 4.08 29.69 -8.74
N VAL A 505 4.99 29.54 -7.79
CA VAL A 505 5.63 30.66 -7.10
C VAL A 505 7.10 30.67 -7.46
N HIS A 506 7.55 31.79 -8.01
CA HIS A 506 8.96 32.08 -8.16
C HIS A 506 9.46 32.86 -6.94
N VAL A 507 10.55 32.41 -6.32
CA VAL A 507 11.10 32.99 -5.07
C VAL A 507 11.30 34.51 -5.15
N ASP A 508 11.72 35.04 -6.30
CA ASP A 508 11.97 36.48 -6.52
C ASP A 508 10.84 37.27 -7.19
N HIS A 509 9.98 36.61 -7.97
CA HIS A 509 9.02 37.27 -8.87
C HIS A 509 7.55 37.05 -8.47
N GLY A 510 7.29 36.15 -7.52
CA GLY A 510 5.96 35.89 -6.99
C GLY A 510 5.14 34.89 -7.80
N ILE A 511 3.82 35.00 -7.68
CA ILE A 511 2.86 34.02 -8.21
C ILE A 511 2.67 34.21 -9.71
N GLY A 512 2.97 33.17 -10.49
CA GLY A 512 2.83 33.11 -11.94
C GLY A 512 2.11 31.83 -12.40
N LYS A 513 1.74 31.78 -13.68
CA LYS A 513 1.17 30.59 -14.33
C LYS A 513 2.24 29.89 -15.15
N PHE A 514 2.46 28.60 -14.91
CA PHE A 514 3.34 27.78 -15.73
C PHE A 514 2.64 27.38 -17.03
N ILE A 515 3.26 27.69 -18.17
CA ILE A 515 2.68 27.40 -19.50
C ILE A 515 3.29 26.14 -20.10
N GLY A 516 4.61 25.97 -19.99
CA GLY A 516 5.31 24.83 -20.56
C GLY A 516 6.81 25.08 -20.70
N LEU A 517 7.48 24.13 -21.32
CA LEU A 517 8.90 24.23 -21.67
C LEU A 517 9.04 24.86 -23.06
N ARG A 518 9.97 25.81 -23.20
CA ARG A 518 10.29 26.45 -24.47
C ARG A 518 11.79 26.60 -24.63
N THR A 519 12.32 26.11 -25.72
CA THR A 519 13.72 26.31 -26.08
C THR A 519 13.90 27.73 -26.65
N ILE A 520 14.78 28.52 -26.03
CA ILE A 520 15.14 29.88 -26.46
C ILE A 520 16.63 29.96 -26.76
N THR A 521 17.02 30.83 -27.70
CA THR A 521 18.44 31.06 -28.00
C THR A 521 19.00 32.13 -27.05
N ALA A 522 19.86 31.73 -26.12
CA ALA A 522 20.57 32.62 -25.21
C ALA A 522 22.08 32.50 -25.41
N ALA A 523 22.82 33.63 -25.43
CA ALA A 523 24.27 33.67 -25.63
C ALA A 523 24.80 32.87 -26.85
N GLY A 524 23.98 32.70 -27.89
CA GLY A 524 24.34 31.99 -29.12
C GLY A 524 24.05 30.47 -29.13
N ALA A 525 23.44 29.91 -28.08
CA ALA A 525 23.09 28.50 -27.99
C ALA A 525 21.63 28.29 -27.54
N PRO A 526 21.00 27.15 -27.86
CA PRO A 526 19.67 26.82 -27.37
C PRO A 526 19.71 26.43 -25.88
N HIS A 527 18.81 27.01 -25.10
CA HIS A 527 18.57 26.70 -23.70
C HIS A 527 17.08 26.39 -23.50
N ASP A 528 16.78 25.35 -22.75
CA ASP A 528 15.42 25.09 -22.30
C ASP A 528 15.05 26.05 -21.17
N CYS A 529 13.92 26.73 -21.31
CA CYS A 529 13.37 27.58 -20.28
C CYS A 529 11.91 27.21 -19.98
N LEU A 530 11.52 27.33 -18.72
CA LEU A 530 10.13 27.29 -18.29
C LEU A 530 9.49 28.65 -18.63
N GLU A 531 8.43 28.63 -19.45
CA GLU A 531 7.64 29.81 -19.75
C GLU A 531 6.60 30.05 -18.64
N LEU A 532 6.72 31.20 -17.98
CA LEU A 532 5.85 31.64 -16.90
C LEU A 532 5.13 32.92 -17.30
N HIS A 533 3.81 32.95 -17.10
CA HIS A 533 2.98 34.13 -17.36
C HIS A 533 2.56 34.80 -16.06
N TYR A 534 2.66 36.12 -16.03
CA TYR A 534 2.32 36.98 -14.89
C TYR A 534 1.16 37.92 -15.27
N ALA A 535 0.68 38.71 -14.31
CA ALA A 535 -0.39 39.67 -14.55
C ALA A 535 0.01 40.70 -15.61
N GLY A 536 -0.92 41.04 -16.51
CA GLY A 536 -0.68 42.01 -17.58
C GLY A 536 0.06 41.46 -18.80
N ASP A 537 -0.02 40.14 -19.05
CA ASP A 537 0.67 39.42 -20.14
C ASP A 537 2.20 39.47 -20.08
N ASP A 538 2.77 39.84 -18.92
CA ASP A 538 4.22 39.80 -18.69
C ASP A 538 4.71 38.34 -18.69
N ARG A 539 5.87 38.09 -19.31
CA ARG A 539 6.44 36.74 -19.47
C ARG A 539 7.83 36.65 -18.86
N LEU A 540 8.08 35.58 -18.13
CA LEU A 540 9.39 35.21 -17.61
C LEU A 540 9.80 33.85 -18.20
N PHE A 541 11.01 33.79 -18.75
CA PHE A 541 11.63 32.54 -19.19
C PHE A 541 12.69 32.15 -18.17
N LEU A 542 12.36 31.17 -17.33
CA LEU A 542 13.27 30.68 -16.29
C LEU A 542 14.13 29.54 -16.87
N PRO A 543 15.46 29.64 -16.87
CA PRO A 543 16.32 28.54 -17.29
C PRO A 543 16.09 27.29 -16.43
N VAL A 544 16.07 26.11 -17.06
CA VAL A 544 15.82 24.83 -16.37
C VAL A 544 16.86 24.51 -15.29
N GLU A 545 18.07 25.08 -15.39
CA GLU A 545 19.11 24.92 -14.37
C GLU A 545 18.75 25.63 -13.05
N ASN A 546 17.74 26.50 -13.06
CA ASN A 546 17.24 27.27 -11.91
C ASN A 546 15.82 26.85 -11.50
N ILE A 547 15.38 25.64 -11.88
CA ILE A 547 14.03 25.14 -11.56
C ILE A 547 13.77 25.06 -10.04
N GLU A 548 14.81 25.01 -9.22
CA GLU A 548 14.72 25.06 -7.75
C GLU A 548 14.13 26.38 -7.22
N LEU A 549 14.13 27.45 -8.04
CA LEU A 549 13.49 28.72 -7.69
C LEU A 549 11.97 28.68 -7.85
N LEU A 550 11.42 27.57 -8.37
CA LEU A 550 9.99 27.37 -8.57
C LEU A 550 9.39 26.35 -7.62
N SER A 551 8.42 26.83 -6.87
CA SER A 551 7.56 26.02 -6.02
C SER A 551 6.15 25.93 -6.61
N ARG A 552 5.45 24.82 -6.34
CA ARG A 552 4.06 24.68 -6.78
C ARG A 552 3.14 25.45 -5.84
N TYR A 553 2.20 26.23 -6.38
CA TYR A 553 1.19 26.95 -5.60
C TYR A 553 -0.15 26.20 -5.61
N GLY A 554 -0.57 25.69 -6.76
CA GLY A 554 -1.84 24.96 -6.90
C GLY A 554 -2.20 24.67 -8.36
N SER A 555 -3.27 23.91 -8.58
CA SER A 555 -3.76 23.58 -9.94
C SER A 555 -4.48 24.75 -10.62
N GLU A 556 -4.68 24.67 -11.93
CA GLU A 556 -5.30 25.69 -12.81
C GLU A 556 -6.67 26.24 -12.31
N GLY A 557 -7.40 25.52 -11.45
CA GLY A 557 -8.67 25.97 -10.86
C GLY A 557 -8.55 26.79 -9.56
N SER A 558 -7.35 27.12 -9.11
CA SER A 558 -7.12 27.92 -7.89
C SER A 558 -7.38 29.42 -8.16
N SER A 559 -8.11 30.08 -7.25
CA SER A 559 -8.47 31.51 -7.36
C SER A 559 -7.31 32.47 -7.02
N ALA A 560 -6.10 32.18 -7.50
CA ALA A 560 -4.90 32.94 -7.19
C ALA A 560 -4.80 34.21 -8.08
N VAL A 561 -4.44 35.34 -7.47
CA VAL A 561 -4.14 36.57 -8.21
C VAL A 561 -2.67 36.53 -8.63
N LEU A 562 -2.40 36.62 -9.94
CA LEU A 562 -1.04 36.64 -10.48
C LEU A 562 -0.33 37.94 -10.09
N ASP A 563 0.96 37.84 -9.77
CA ASP A 563 1.82 38.99 -9.50
C ASP A 563 2.24 39.70 -10.79
N LYS A 564 2.77 40.92 -10.66
CA LYS A 564 3.35 41.68 -11.79
C LYS A 564 4.88 41.64 -11.72
N LEU A 565 5.53 41.40 -12.86
CA LEU A 565 6.99 41.37 -12.96
C LEU A 565 7.60 42.74 -12.63
N GLY A 566 8.66 42.73 -11.81
CA GLY A 566 9.37 43.95 -11.37
C GLY A 566 8.64 44.80 -10.32
N GLY A 567 7.48 44.37 -9.81
CA GLY A 567 6.76 45.07 -8.75
C GLY A 567 7.36 44.82 -7.36
N GLY A 568 7.47 45.87 -6.52
CA GLY A 568 7.95 45.74 -5.13
C GLY A 568 6.96 45.05 -4.17
N ALA A 569 5.73 44.77 -4.61
CA ALA A 569 4.67 44.19 -3.80
C ALA A 569 5.02 42.77 -3.30
N TRP A 570 5.63 41.93 -4.15
CA TRP A 570 6.07 40.59 -3.77
C TRP A 570 7.15 40.63 -2.69
N GLN A 571 8.19 41.44 -2.91
CA GLN A 571 9.31 41.57 -1.97
C GLN A 571 8.84 42.12 -0.61
N ALA A 572 7.91 43.08 -0.61
CA ALA A 572 7.30 43.58 0.63
C ALA A 572 6.47 42.50 1.35
N ARG A 573 5.72 41.67 0.63
CA ARG A 573 4.98 40.53 1.20
C ARG A 573 5.92 39.48 1.77
N LYS A 574 6.96 39.09 1.04
CA LYS A 574 8.01 38.14 1.48
C LYS A 574 8.72 38.63 2.74
N ALA A 575 9.12 39.91 2.79
CA ALA A 575 9.78 40.51 3.96
C ALA A 575 8.86 40.57 5.19
N LYS A 576 7.59 40.95 5.00
CA LYS A 576 6.59 40.97 6.07
C LYS A 576 6.37 39.57 6.65
N LEU A 577 6.26 38.57 5.76
CA LEU A 577 6.12 37.18 6.15
C LEU A 577 7.35 36.65 6.89
N LYS A 578 8.57 36.89 6.39
CA LYS A 578 9.82 36.50 7.07
C LYS A 578 9.88 37.03 8.49
N LYS A 579 9.52 38.30 8.71
CA LYS A 579 9.47 38.91 10.05
C LYS A 579 8.49 38.17 10.98
N GLN A 580 7.30 37.83 10.47
CA GLN A 580 6.30 37.08 11.24
C GLN A 580 6.75 35.65 11.53
N LEU A 581 7.39 34.99 10.55
CA LEU A 581 7.94 33.64 10.71
C LEU A 581 9.06 33.59 11.75
N LEU A 582 9.95 34.59 11.79
CA LEU A 582 10.98 34.71 12.84
C LEU A 582 10.37 34.86 14.24
N GLU A 583 9.32 35.68 14.38
CA GLU A 583 8.60 35.83 15.65
C GLU A 583 7.94 34.52 16.08
N MET A 584 7.30 33.82 15.13
CA MET A 584 6.67 32.52 15.33
C MET A 584 7.69 31.43 15.69
N ALA A 585 8.83 31.37 14.99
CA ALA A 585 9.93 30.45 15.26
C ALA A 585 10.54 30.69 16.65
N GLY A 586 10.71 31.96 17.05
CA GLY A 586 11.16 32.32 18.39
C GLY A 586 10.22 31.83 19.49
N GLN A 587 8.89 31.93 19.27
CA GLN A 587 7.91 31.38 20.21
C GLN A 587 7.96 29.85 20.26
N LEU A 588 8.10 29.18 19.11
CA LEU A 588 8.21 27.71 19.04
C LEU A 588 9.48 27.18 19.75
N ILE A 589 10.63 27.82 19.52
CA ILE A 589 11.89 27.48 20.19
C ILE A 589 11.79 27.72 21.69
N ARG A 590 11.15 28.83 22.11
CA ARG A 590 10.91 29.09 23.53
C ARG A 590 10.06 28.01 24.18
N ILE A 591 8.97 27.58 23.52
CA ILE A 591 8.13 26.47 24.01
C ILE A 591 8.94 25.17 24.12
N ALA A 592 9.76 24.85 23.10
CA ALA A 592 10.60 23.67 23.10
C ALA A 592 11.69 23.73 24.19
N ALA A 593 12.33 24.89 24.40
CA ALA A 593 13.35 25.10 25.43
C ALA A 593 12.76 25.08 26.84
N GLU A 594 11.61 25.72 27.07
CA GLU A 594 10.87 25.66 28.34
C GLU A 594 10.49 24.22 28.69
N ARG A 595 10.28 23.36 27.68
CA ARG A 595 10.01 21.93 27.87
C ARG A 595 11.28 21.11 28.12
N ALA A 596 12.36 21.37 27.38
CA ALA A 596 13.64 20.66 27.56
C ALA A 596 14.28 20.92 28.93
N MET A 597 13.97 22.06 29.56
CA MET A 597 14.39 22.39 30.93
C MET A 597 13.55 21.71 32.02
N ARG A 598 12.44 21.04 31.66
CA ARG A 598 11.59 20.33 32.63
C ARG A 598 11.97 18.86 32.68
N GLY A 599 11.94 18.29 33.88
CA GLY A 599 12.11 16.86 34.09
C GLY A 599 10.77 16.13 34.00
N ALA A 600 10.80 14.91 33.45
CA ALA A 600 9.68 13.96 33.45
C ALA A 600 10.15 12.64 34.09
N PRO A 601 9.23 11.81 34.60
CA PRO A 601 9.60 10.51 35.16
C PRO A 601 10.29 9.62 34.12
N VAL A 602 11.42 8.99 34.49
CA VAL A 602 12.08 8.01 33.63
C VAL A 602 11.33 6.68 33.74
N LEU A 603 10.80 6.18 32.62
CA LEU A 603 9.99 4.97 32.56
C LEU A 603 10.66 3.96 31.63
N THR A 604 11.11 2.83 32.17
CA THR A 604 11.75 1.75 31.40
C THR A 604 10.92 0.46 31.43
N PRO A 605 10.94 -0.34 30.35
CA PRO A 605 10.19 -1.60 30.31
C PRO A 605 10.80 -2.63 31.28
N PRO A 606 9.99 -3.27 32.15
CA PRO A 606 10.47 -4.31 33.05
C PRO A 606 10.88 -5.59 32.30
N GLU A 607 12.08 -6.11 32.59
CA GLU A 607 12.61 -7.34 31.98
C GLU A 607 11.71 -8.56 32.25
N GLY A 608 11.56 -9.44 31.25
CA GLY A 608 10.71 -10.65 31.31
C GLY A 608 9.22 -10.39 31.14
N VAL A 609 8.59 -9.63 32.05
CA VAL A 609 7.13 -9.41 32.08
C VAL A 609 6.63 -8.70 30.81
N TYR A 610 7.43 -7.78 30.25
CA TYR A 610 7.11 -7.17 28.97
C TYR A 610 7.07 -8.19 27.83
N GLY A 611 7.98 -9.18 27.84
CA GLY A 611 8.02 -10.27 26.86
C GLY A 611 6.74 -11.10 26.87
N GLU A 612 6.22 -11.44 28.04
CA GLU A 612 4.91 -12.12 28.18
C GLU A 612 3.75 -11.26 27.65
N PHE A 613 3.72 -9.97 27.99
CA PHE A 613 2.68 -9.06 27.53
C PHE A 613 2.67 -8.89 26.00
N ALA A 614 3.87 -8.80 25.41
CA ALA A 614 4.07 -8.75 23.97
C ALA A 614 3.73 -10.09 23.29
N ALA A 615 4.08 -11.24 23.88
CA ALA A 615 3.75 -12.57 23.35
C ALA A 615 2.24 -12.86 23.34
N ARG A 616 1.48 -12.28 24.29
CA ARG A 616 0.00 -12.37 24.29
C ARG A 616 -0.66 -11.56 23.17
N PHE A 617 0.08 -10.72 22.45
CA PHE A 617 -0.46 -10.03 21.29
C PHE A 617 -0.68 -11.04 20.15
N PRO A 618 -1.90 -11.17 19.59
CA PRO A 618 -2.22 -12.24 18.64
C PRO A 618 -1.73 -11.97 17.21
N TYR A 619 -1.10 -10.82 16.96
CA TYR A 619 -0.60 -10.39 15.66
C TYR A 619 0.91 -10.15 15.71
N ASP A 620 1.56 -10.15 14.54
CA ASP A 620 2.95 -9.71 14.39
C ASP A 620 3.02 -8.20 14.15
N GLU A 621 3.98 -7.55 14.81
CA GLU A 621 4.27 -6.14 14.65
C GLU A 621 4.91 -5.85 13.29
N THR A 622 4.51 -4.76 12.65
CA THR A 622 5.16 -4.28 11.42
C THR A 622 6.49 -3.59 11.74
N GLU A 623 7.41 -3.47 10.77
CA GLU A 623 8.67 -2.73 10.96
C GLU A 623 8.41 -1.28 11.42
N ASP A 624 7.35 -0.64 10.94
CA ASP A 624 6.98 0.72 11.36
C ASP A 624 6.39 0.76 12.77
N GLN A 625 5.59 -0.23 13.14
CA GLN A 625 5.07 -0.35 14.50
C GLN A 625 6.20 -0.55 15.49
N GLN A 626 7.16 -1.44 15.18
CA GLN A 626 8.32 -1.68 16.04
C GLN A 626 9.16 -0.41 16.19
N ARG A 627 9.48 0.28 15.09
CA ARG A 627 10.18 1.59 15.15
C ARG A 627 9.44 2.63 15.99
N ALA A 628 8.10 2.66 15.91
CA ALA A 628 7.30 3.57 16.71
C ALA A 628 7.32 3.21 18.20
N ILE A 629 7.29 1.92 18.54
CA ILE A 629 7.39 1.41 19.92
C ILE A 629 8.76 1.73 20.51
N ASP A 630 9.84 1.44 19.77
CA ASP A 630 11.21 1.68 20.21
C ASP A 630 11.44 3.17 20.47
N ALA A 631 11.01 4.04 19.54
CA ALA A 631 11.10 5.49 19.72
C ALA A 631 10.33 6.00 20.95
N ILE A 632 9.14 5.43 21.24
CA ILE A 632 8.39 5.79 22.45
C ILE A 632 9.14 5.34 23.71
N PHE A 633 9.76 4.16 23.70
CA PHE A 633 10.52 3.67 24.84
C PHE A 633 11.76 4.52 25.11
N ASP A 634 12.45 4.95 24.04
CA ASP A 634 13.57 5.89 24.15
C ASP A 634 13.11 7.22 24.77
N ASP A 635 11.99 7.80 24.31
CA ASP A 635 11.47 9.07 24.86
C ASP A 635 11.01 8.94 26.31
N LEU A 636 10.39 7.82 26.67
CA LEU A 636 9.99 7.51 28.05
C LEU A 636 11.22 7.33 28.96
N GLY A 637 12.35 6.90 28.41
CA GLY A 637 13.63 6.71 29.11
C GLY A 637 14.51 7.95 29.22
N ASP A 638 14.32 8.98 28.39
CA ASP A 638 15.23 10.15 28.28
C ASP A 638 15.14 11.14 29.46
N GLY A 639 14.13 10.99 30.34
CA GLY A 639 13.92 11.86 31.50
C GLY A 639 13.38 13.26 31.17
N LYS A 640 12.98 13.49 29.92
CA LYS A 640 12.31 14.72 29.42
C LYS A 640 10.85 14.43 29.06
N PRO A 641 9.92 15.41 29.15
CA PRO A 641 8.52 15.19 28.81
C PRO A 641 8.33 14.92 27.30
N MET A 642 7.97 13.68 26.96
CA MET A 642 7.65 13.24 25.58
C MET A 642 6.46 14.02 24.97
N ASP A 643 6.53 14.38 23.68
CA ASP A 643 5.38 14.83 22.85
C ASP A 643 5.40 14.18 21.47
N ARG A 644 4.98 12.93 21.43
CA ARG A 644 5.01 12.17 20.20
C ARG A 644 3.65 12.13 19.53
N LEU A 645 3.64 12.39 18.23
CA LEU A 645 2.52 12.11 17.34
C LEU A 645 2.76 10.80 16.60
N VAL A 646 1.87 9.83 16.78
CA VAL A 646 1.84 8.59 16.01
C VAL A 646 0.75 8.71 14.94
N CYS A 647 1.18 8.76 13.70
CA CYS A 647 0.32 8.83 12.53
C CYS A 647 0.34 7.48 11.82
N GLY A 648 -0.84 6.96 11.50
CA GLY A 648 -0.96 5.77 10.65
C GLY A 648 -2.41 5.55 10.31
N ASP A 649 -2.71 4.84 9.23
CA ASP A 649 -4.10 4.63 8.83
C ASP A 649 -4.92 3.93 9.94
N VAL A 650 -6.25 4.04 9.82
CA VAL A 650 -7.18 3.36 10.72
C VAL A 650 -6.89 1.85 10.74
N GLY A 651 -6.74 1.25 11.92
CA GLY A 651 -6.45 -0.19 12.03
C GLY A 651 -4.97 -0.57 11.84
N PHE A 652 -4.04 0.38 11.70
CA PHE A 652 -2.60 0.10 11.64
C PHE A 652 -1.94 -0.15 13.00
N GLY A 653 -2.70 -0.60 14.00
CA GLY A 653 -2.15 -0.95 15.32
C GLY A 653 -1.70 0.22 16.20
N LYS A 654 -2.14 1.47 15.93
CA LYS A 654 -1.87 2.64 16.79
C LYS A 654 -2.23 2.38 18.27
N THR A 655 -3.33 1.67 18.50
CA THR A 655 -3.78 1.30 19.84
C THR A 655 -2.81 0.35 20.54
N GLU A 656 -2.16 -0.56 19.82
CA GLU A 656 -1.16 -1.48 20.41
C GLU A 656 0.09 -0.71 20.85
N VAL A 657 0.53 0.26 20.06
CA VAL A 657 1.62 1.18 20.43
C VAL A 657 1.28 1.92 21.73
N ALA A 658 0.05 2.42 21.85
CA ALA A 658 -0.44 3.08 23.06
C ALA A 658 -0.59 2.12 24.26
N LEU A 659 -1.03 0.87 24.05
CA LEU A 659 -1.12 -0.16 25.09
C LEU A 659 0.24 -0.47 25.70
N ARG A 660 1.29 -0.58 24.87
CA ARG A 660 2.66 -0.82 25.34
C ARG A 660 3.22 0.35 26.14
N ALA A 661 3.00 1.58 25.68
CA ALA A 661 3.36 2.77 26.44
C ALA A 661 2.63 2.82 27.81
N ALA A 662 1.33 2.51 27.81
CA ALA A 662 0.52 2.44 29.04
C ALA A 662 0.99 1.33 29.99
N PHE A 663 1.38 0.16 29.46
CA PHE A 663 1.92 -0.95 30.24
C PHE A 663 3.21 -0.53 30.97
N VAL A 664 4.14 0.11 30.25
CA VAL A 664 5.41 0.58 30.84
C VAL A 664 5.15 1.61 31.93
N ALA A 665 4.28 2.59 31.69
CA ALA A 665 3.94 3.61 32.69
C ALA A 665 3.26 3.01 33.94
N ALA A 666 2.28 2.13 33.75
CA ALA A 666 1.51 1.52 34.84
C ALA A 666 2.37 0.61 35.74
N LEU A 667 3.24 -0.24 35.17
CA LEU A 667 4.11 -1.11 35.97
C LEU A 667 5.25 -0.37 36.68
N ASN A 668 5.63 0.82 36.20
CA ASN A 668 6.51 1.72 36.94
C ASN A 668 5.76 2.52 38.04
N GLY A 669 4.48 2.20 38.28
CA GLY A 669 3.68 2.78 39.35
C GLY A 669 3.05 4.13 39.05
N TYR A 670 3.01 4.57 37.78
CA TYR A 670 2.41 5.83 37.36
C TYR A 670 1.01 5.62 36.76
N GLN A 671 0.12 6.61 36.97
CA GLN A 671 -1.20 6.59 36.37
C GLN A 671 -1.16 6.97 34.89
N VAL A 672 -2.05 6.37 34.10
CA VAL A 672 -2.24 6.64 32.67
C VAL A 672 -3.65 7.16 32.42
N ALA A 673 -3.77 8.26 31.69
CA ALA A 673 -5.05 8.80 31.24
C ALA A 673 -5.19 8.64 29.72
N VAL A 674 -6.25 7.96 29.26
CA VAL A 674 -6.60 7.81 27.85
C VAL A 674 -7.83 8.66 27.54
N VAL A 675 -7.63 9.74 26.79
CA VAL A 675 -8.66 10.75 26.50
C VAL A 675 -9.11 10.65 25.06
N VAL A 676 -10.42 10.49 24.86
CA VAL A 676 -11.04 10.26 23.54
C VAL A 676 -12.25 11.17 23.30
N PRO A 677 -12.60 11.50 22.03
CA PRO A 677 -13.63 12.49 21.74
C PRO A 677 -15.06 12.00 21.98
N THR A 678 -15.33 10.71 21.75
CA THR A 678 -16.69 10.15 21.78
C THR A 678 -16.85 9.06 22.84
N THR A 679 -18.09 8.90 23.32
CA THR A 679 -18.49 7.86 24.28
C THR A 679 -18.27 6.45 23.72
N LEU A 680 -18.50 6.25 22.42
CA LEU A 680 -18.25 4.96 21.77
C LEU A 680 -16.75 4.61 21.74
N LEU A 681 -15.89 5.56 21.34
CA LEU A 681 -14.45 5.33 21.32
C LEU A 681 -13.91 5.06 22.73
N SER A 682 -14.51 5.69 23.74
CA SER A 682 -14.21 5.43 25.16
C SER A 682 -14.56 4.01 25.58
N ARG A 683 -15.75 3.52 25.21
CA ARG A 683 -16.18 2.13 25.45
C ARG A 683 -15.26 1.15 24.73
N GLN A 684 -14.86 1.45 23.49
CA GLN A 684 -13.97 0.61 22.71
C GLN A 684 -12.59 0.47 23.37
N HIS A 685 -11.92 1.59 23.65
CA HIS A 685 -10.62 1.57 24.31
C HIS A 685 -10.70 0.91 25.69
N PHE A 686 -11.75 1.21 26.48
CA PHE A 686 -11.92 0.56 27.79
C PHE A 686 -12.02 -0.97 27.67
N LYS A 687 -12.78 -1.49 26.71
CA LYS A 687 -12.88 -2.94 26.46
C LYS A 687 -11.54 -3.55 26.03
N THR A 688 -10.84 -2.90 25.09
CA THR A 688 -9.54 -3.37 24.60
C THR A 688 -8.48 -3.38 25.71
N PHE A 689 -8.37 -2.29 26.47
CA PHE A 689 -7.45 -2.20 27.61
C PHE A 689 -7.80 -3.24 28.68
N SER A 690 -9.06 -3.34 29.11
CA SER A 690 -9.48 -4.32 30.12
C SER A 690 -9.19 -5.77 29.69
N THR A 691 -9.34 -6.07 28.39
CA THR A 691 -9.04 -7.40 27.85
C THR A 691 -7.53 -7.67 27.81
N ARG A 692 -6.72 -6.72 27.31
CA ARG A 692 -5.26 -6.87 27.18
C ARG A 692 -4.54 -6.93 28.52
N PHE A 693 -5.03 -6.20 29.53
CA PHE A 693 -4.47 -6.21 30.89
C PHE A 693 -5.07 -7.28 31.80
N ASN A 694 -5.95 -8.15 31.30
CA ASN A 694 -6.53 -9.22 32.09
C ASN A 694 -5.46 -10.21 32.59
N GLY A 695 -5.53 -10.57 33.87
CA GLY A 695 -4.54 -11.44 34.53
C GLY A 695 -3.24 -10.74 34.93
N LEU A 696 -3.14 -9.42 34.79
CA LEU A 696 -2.04 -8.60 35.31
C LEU A 696 -2.49 -7.78 36.52
N PRO A 697 -1.58 -7.37 37.42
CA PRO A 697 -1.92 -6.56 38.60
C PRO A 697 -2.13 -5.07 38.24
N ILE A 698 -2.99 -4.79 37.25
CA ILE A 698 -3.28 -3.43 36.75
C ILE A 698 -4.79 -3.19 36.76
N ASN A 699 -5.23 -2.13 37.43
CA ASN A 699 -6.63 -1.75 37.53
C ASN A 699 -7.01 -0.72 36.45
N VAL A 700 -7.87 -1.14 35.52
CA VAL A 700 -8.42 -0.29 34.45
C VAL A 700 -9.83 0.19 34.81
N ALA A 701 -10.10 1.49 34.69
CA ALA A 701 -11.41 2.08 34.96
C ALA A 701 -11.97 2.90 33.79
N HIS A 702 -13.30 3.05 33.74
CA HIS A 702 -14.02 3.78 32.70
C HIS A 702 -14.65 5.07 33.25
N ALA A 703 -14.48 6.18 32.52
CA ALA A 703 -15.06 7.47 32.84
C ALA A 703 -15.74 8.12 31.62
N SER A 704 -16.99 7.76 31.37
CA SER A 704 -17.80 8.33 30.29
C SER A 704 -19.26 8.52 30.73
N ARG A 705 -20.09 9.12 29.86
CA ARG A 705 -21.53 9.28 30.11
C ARG A 705 -22.29 7.96 30.19
N LEU A 706 -21.71 6.87 29.68
CA LEU A 706 -22.30 5.52 29.72
C LEU A 706 -22.16 4.85 31.09
N VAL A 707 -21.33 5.41 31.98
CA VAL A 707 -21.07 4.86 33.31
C VAL A 707 -22.06 5.46 34.31
N GLY A 708 -22.70 4.62 35.12
CA GLY A 708 -23.65 5.07 36.13
C GLY A 708 -23.00 6.02 37.15
N ALA A 709 -23.76 6.98 37.68
CA ALA A 709 -23.23 8.03 38.55
C ALA A 709 -22.47 7.49 39.78
N LYS A 710 -22.91 6.35 40.34
CA LYS A 710 -22.26 5.68 41.47
C LYS A 710 -20.89 5.13 41.11
N GLU A 711 -20.77 4.48 39.96
CA GLU A 711 -19.53 3.88 39.48
C GLU A 711 -18.54 4.96 39.03
N LEU A 712 -19.03 6.03 38.37
CA LEU A 712 -18.20 7.18 38.04
C LEU A 712 -17.62 7.84 39.31
N ALA A 713 -18.40 7.96 40.39
CA ALA A 713 -17.91 8.49 41.66
C ALA A 713 -16.82 7.60 42.29
N LEU A 714 -16.95 6.27 42.17
CA LEU A 714 -15.92 5.33 42.60
C LEU A 714 -14.64 5.47 41.76
N THR A 715 -14.76 5.58 40.43
CA THR A 715 -13.62 5.82 39.54
C THR A 715 -12.88 7.11 39.92
N LYS A 716 -13.61 8.21 40.18
CA LYS A 716 -12.99 9.48 40.60
C LYS A 716 -12.18 9.32 41.88
N LYS A 717 -12.78 8.66 42.87
CA LYS A 717 -12.13 8.40 44.16
C LYS A 717 -10.89 7.51 43.98
N GLY A 718 -10.99 6.46 43.17
CA GLY A 718 -9.87 5.55 42.90
C GLY A 718 -8.72 6.22 42.14
N VAL A 719 -9.02 7.14 41.23
CA VAL A 719 -7.99 7.96 40.55
C VAL A 719 -7.29 8.90 41.53
N GLU A 720 -8.02 9.51 42.47
CA GLU A 720 -7.47 10.40 43.50
C GLU A 720 -6.63 9.65 44.56
N GLU A 721 -7.05 8.42 44.94
CA GLU A 721 -6.34 7.57 45.91
C GLU A 721 -5.17 6.79 45.28
N GLY A 722 -5.14 6.69 43.94
CA GLY A 722 -4.15 5.93 43.18
C GLY A 722 -4.37 4.42 43.20
N THR A 723 -5.61 3.97 43.38
CA THR A 723 -5.99 2.55 43.26
C THR A 723 -6.35 2.18 41.81
N VAL A 724 -6.60 3.18 40.96
CA VAL A 724 -6.79 3.05 39.51
C VAL A 724 -5.50 3.43 38.81
N ASP A 725 -4.93 2.50 38.04
CA ASP A 725 -3.69 2.70 37.30
C ASP A 725 -3.95 3.30 35.91
N ILE A 726 -4.98 2.82 35.22
CA ILE A 726 -5.35 3.30 33.88
C ILE A 726 -6.81 3.75 33.87
N VAL A 727 -7.07 4.99 33.42
CA VAL A 727 -8.42 5.49 33.22
C VAL A 727 -8.67 5.85 31.76
N VAL A 728 -9.73 5.28 31.19
CA VAL A 728 -10.19 5.57 29.82
C VAL A 728 -11.45 6.41 29.90
N GLY A 729 -11.52 7.53 29.20
CA GLY A 729 -12.68 8.41 29.28
C GLY A 729 -12.76 9.51 28.24
N THR A 730 -13.92 10.14 28.19
CA THR A 730 -14.16 11.27 27.27
C THR A 730 -13.64 12.58 27.88
N HIS A 731 -14.10 13.73 27.37
CA HIS A 731 -13.93 15.04 28.00
C HIS A 731 -14.33 15.09 29.50
N ALA A 732 -15.05 14.08 30.01
CA ALA A 732 -15.28 13.91 31.45
C ALA A 732 -13.98 13.85 32.27
N LEU A 733 -12.88 13.33 31.70
CA LEU A 733 -11.55 13.32 32.33
C LEU A 733 -10.91 14.70 32.43
N LEU A 734 -11.34 15.65 31.60
CA LEU A 734 -10.83 17.02 31.56
C LEU A 734 -11.60 17.96 32.51
N GLY A 735 -12.64 17.45 33.18
CA GLY A 735 -13.39 18.24 34.14
C GLY A 735 -12.58 18.55 35.41
N ASN A 736 -12.80 19.72 36.01
CA ASN A 736 -12.12 20.16 37.25
C ASN A 736 -12.31 19.21 38.45
N SER A 737 -13.26 18.28 38.37
CA SER A 737 -13.53 17.28 39.41
C SER A 737 -12.57 16.08 39.42
N ILE A 738 -11.68 15.95 38.43
CA ILE A 738 -10.71 14.85 38.34
C ILE A 738 -9.36 15.33 38.87
N LYS A 739 -8.81 14.60 39.85
CA LYS A 739 -7.48 14.84 40.41
C LYS A 739 -6.71 13.52 40.38
N PHE A 740 -5.58 13.52 39.69
CA PHE A 740 -4.68 12.37 39.64
C PHE A 740 -3.70 12.43 40.81
N LYS A 741 -3.35 11.27 41.38
CA LYS A 741 -2.31 11.16 42.41
C LYS A 741 -0.92 11.31 41.79
N ASN A 742 -0.67 10.62 40.69
CA ASN A 742 0.64 10.53 40.05
C ASN A 742 0.51 10.17 38.56
N LEU A 743 -0.08 11.08 37.78
CA LEU A 743 -0.18 10.95 36.32
C LEU A 743 1.21 11.01 35.66
N GLY A 744 1.61 9.94 34.96
CA GLY A 744 2.89 9.88 34.23
C GLY A 744 2.73 9.96 32.71
N LEU A 745 1.60 9.48 32.18
CA LEU A 745 1.36 9.40 30.73
C LEU A 745 -0.07 9.84 30.37
N LEU A 746 -0.18 10.71 29.38
CA LEU A 746 -1.44 11.13 28.76
C LEU A 746 -1.48 10.66 27.31
N ILE A 747 -2.47 9.83 26.98
CA ILE A 747 -2.73 9.33 25.63
C ILE A 747 -3.97 10.03 25.08
N ILE A 748 -3.84 10.65 23.90
CA ILE A 748 -4.92 11.38 23.23
C ILE A 748 -5.17 10.71 21.88
N ASP A 749 -6.40 10.26 21.64
CA ASP A 749 -6.81 9.70 20.34
C ASP A 749 -7.73 10.68 19.60
N GLU A 750 -7.50 10.87 18.31
CA GLU A 750 -8.28 11.73 17.41
C GLU A 750 -8.44 13.18 17.91
N GLU A 751 -7.32 13.85 18.22
CA GLU A 751 -7.24 15.22 18.77
C GLU A 751 -8.05 16.26 17.95
N GLN A 752 -8.27 16.04 16.65
CA GLN A 752 -9.01 16.95 15.77
C GLN A 752 -10.47 17.18 16.21
N HIS A 753 -11.10 16.21 16.87
CA HIS A 753 -12.52 16.29 17.24
C HIS A 753 -12.78 17.01 18.57
N PHE A 754 -11.73 17.46 19.27
CA PHE A 754 -11.87 18.23 20.52
C PHE A 754 -12.12 19.72 20.28
N GLY A 755 -13.08 20.28 21.02
CA GLY A 755 -13.36 21.71 21.04
C GLY A 755 -12.27 22.54 21.73
N VAL A 756 -12.29 23.86 21.51
CA VAL A 756 -11.26 24.81 21.96
C VAL A 756 -11.00 24.74 23.48
N LYS A 757 -12.06 24.75 24.30
CA LYS A 757 -11.95 24.66 25.78
C LYS A 757 -11.29 23.37 26.25
N HIS A 758 -11.52 22.25 25.56
CA HIS A 758 -10.89 20.97 25.91
C HIS A 758 -9.39 20.99 25.55
N LYS A 759 -9.03 21.64 24.44
CA LYS A 759 -7.64 21.79 24.01
C LYS A 759 -6.83 22.68 24.95
N GLU A 760 -7.42 23.74 25.48
CA GLU A 760 -6.79 24.57 26.52
C GLU A 760 -6.50 23.75 27.78
N ARG A 761 -7.48 22.99 28.27
CA ARG A 761 -7.29 22.15 29.45
C ARG A 761 -6.25 21.04 29.25
N LEU A 762 -6.19 20.47 28.05
CA LEU A 762 -5.15 19.52 27.68
C LEU A 762 -3.76 20.17 27.74
N LYS A 763 -3.59 21.41 27.26
CA LYS A 763 -2.31 22.13 27.36
C LYS A 763 -1.83 22.29 28.81
N ASP A 764 -2.74 22.57 29.74
CA ASP A 764 -2.41 22.65 31.17
C ASP A 764 -1.88 21.32 31.72
N LEU A 765 -2.49 20.20 31.32
CA LEU A 765 -2.10 18.86 31.76
C LEU A 765 -0.79 18.39 31.11
N LYS A 766 -0.48 18.85 29.89
CA LYS A 766 0.70 18.48 29.10
C LYS A 766 2.02 19.07 29.65
N SER A 767 2.00 19.88 30.71
CA SER A 767 3.15 20.68 31.15
C SER A 767 4.33 19.87 31.70
N ASP A 768 4.05 18.77 32.41
CA ASP A 768 5.04 18.03 33.21
C ASP A 768 4.89 16.49 33.11
N ILE A 769 4.25 16.00 32.04
CA ILE A 769 3.97 14.56 31.82
C ILE A 769 4.32 14.13 30.40
N HIS A 770 4.48 12.83 30.17
CA HIS A 770 4.62 12.28 28.83
C HIS A 770 3.28 12.34 28.07
N VAL A 771 3.32 12.74 26.80
CA VAL A 771 2.13 12.92 25.96
C VAL A 771 2.29 12.12 24.68
N LEU A 772 1.34 11.22 24.44
CA LEU A 772 1.24 10.43 23.21
C LEU A 772 -0.05 10.80 22.49
N THR A 773 0.04 11.27 21.24
CA THR A 773 -1.14 11.58 20.41
C THR A 773 -1.23 10.60 19.25
N LEU A 774 -2.42 10.04 19.03
CA LEU A 774 -2.72 9.10 17.95
C LEU A 774 -3.65 9.75 16.92
N THR A 775 -3.37 9.58 15.63
CA THR A 775 -4.27 10.05 14.57
C THR A 775 -4.25 9.18 13.31
N ALA A 776 -5.39 9.10 12.62
CA ALA A 776 -5.52 8.41 11.33
C ALA A 776 -5.01 9.22 10.15
N THR A 777 -5.33 10.51 10.12
CA THR A 777 -4.91 11.45 9.09
C THR A 777 -4.26 12.64 9.78
N PRO A 778 -2.96 12.89 9.57
CA PRO A 778 -2.31 14.00 10.24
C PRO A 778 -3.00 15.31 9.86
N ILE A 779 -3.39 16.09 10.87
CA ILE A 779 -3.93 17.43 10.65
C ILE A 779 -2.80 18.24 9.99
N PRO A 780 -3.05 18.96 8.88
CA PRO A 780 -2.03 19.75 8.18
C PRO A 780 -1.12 20.58 9.10
N ARG A 781 -1.70 21.31 10.06
CA ARG A 781 -0.97 22.08 11.09
C ARG A 781 -0.06 21.23 11.98
N THR A 782 -0.52 20.03 12.36
CA THR A 782 0.23 19.15 13.27
C THR A 782 1.35 18.44 12.52
N LEU A 783 1.13 18.08 11.25
CA LEU A 783 2.18 17.59 10.37
C LEU A 783 3.26 18.66 10.19
N GLN A 784 2.85 19.91 10.01
CA GLN A 784 3.78 21.02 9.85
C GLN A 784 4.66 21.25 11.09
N LEU A 785 4.11 21.18 12.31
CA LEU A 785 4.90 21.26 13.55
C LEU A 785 5.86 20.08 13.76
N ALA A 786 5.49 18.91 13.24
CA ALA A 786 6.35 17.75 13.24
C ALA A 786 7.52 17.90 12.26
N LEU A 787 7.23 18.38 11.04
CA LEU A 787 8.23 18.61 10.00
C LEU A 787 9.27 19.68 10.39
N THR A 788 8.88 20.67 11.20
CA THR A 788 9.82 21.69 11.72
C THR A 788 10.67 21.21 12.91
N GLY A 789 10.50 19.95 13.34
CA GLY A 789 11.26 19.34 14.44
C GLY A 789 10.91 19.89 15.84
N VAL A 790 9.77 20.58 15.98
CA VAL A 790 9.25 21.03 17.30
C VAL A 790 8.48 19.92 18.00
N ARG A 791 7.88 19.01 17.22
CA ARG A 791 7.13 17.84 17.70
C ARG A 791 7.70 16.57 17.07
N GLU A 792 7.82 15.51 17.85
CA GLU A 792 8.31 14.23 17.33
C GLU A 792 7.19 13.46 16.62
N LEU A 793 7.54 12.80 15.50
CA LEU A 793 6.60 12.11 14.63
C LEU A 793 7.06 10.69 14.36
N SER A 794 6.16 9.74 14.57
CA SER A 794 6.32 8.35 14.11
C SER A 794 5.24 8.04 13.08
N LEU A 795 5.66 7.62 11.89
CA LEU A 795 4.76 7.19 10.81
C LEU A 795 4.63 5.67 10.81
N ILE A 796 3.40 5.17 10.80
CA ILE A 796 3.05 3.78 10.57
C ILE A 796 2.37 3.73 9.20
N THR A 797 3.12 3.37 8.16
CA THR A 797 2.62 3.30 6.77
C THR A 797 2.40 1.86 6.32
N THR A 798 3.00 0.90 7.02
CA THR A 798 2.86 -0.53 6.74
C THR A 798 1.59 -1.06 7.40
N PRO A 799 0.61 -1.57 6.63
CA PRO A 799 -0.58 -2.20 7.21
C PRO A 799 -0.22 -3.48 7.98
N PRO A 800 -0.96 -3.82 9.05
CA PRO A 800 -0.88 -5.13 9.68
C PRO A 800 -1.30 -6.22 8.70
N VAL A 801 -0.79 -7.43 8.90
CA VAL A 801 -0.82 -8.48 7.88
C VAL A 801 -2.22 -8.99 7.53
N ASP A 802 -3.19 -8.83 8.44
CA ASP A 802 -4.58 -9.23 8.21
C ASP A 802 -5.40 -8.21 7.42
N ARG A 803 -4.90 -6.98 7.24
CA ARG A 803 -5.66 -5.93 6.58
C ARG A 803 -5.55 -6.10 5.07
N MET A 804 -6.59 -6.68 4.48
CA MET A 804 -6.74 -6.69 3.04
C MET A 804 -7.12 -5.29 2.54
N ALA A 805 -6.53 -4.88 1.42
CA ALA A 805 -6.98 -3.66 0.74
C ALA A 805 -8.49 -3.73 0.44
N VAL A 806 -9.19 -2.66 0.79
CA VAL A 806 -10.61 -2.50 0.46
C VAL A 806 -10.73 -2.44 -1.06
N ARG A 807 -11.50 -3.36 -1.64
CA ARG A 807 -11.76 -3.36 -3.08
C ARG A 807 -12.72 -2.22 -3.41
N THR A 808 -12.22 -1.26 -4.18
CA THR A 808 -12.96 -0.07 -4.57
C THR A 808 -13.60 -0.27 -5.94
N PHE A 809 -14.92 -0.17 -6.01
CA PHE A 809 -15.69 -0.23 -7.24
C PHE A 809 -16.38 1.10 -7.48
N ILE A 810 -16.26 1.61 -8.70
CA ILE A 810 -16.96 2.81 -9.14
C ILE A 810 -17.90 2.39 -10.26
N SER A 811 -19.21 2.48 -10.01
CA SER A 811 -20.22 2.04 -10.96
C SER A 811 -21.41 2.99 -10.99
N PRO A 812 -22.20 2.99 -12.07
CA PRO A 812 -23.55 3.56 -12.03
C PRO A 812 -24.37 2.89 -10.92
N PHE A 813 -25.36 3.62 -10.40
CA PHE A 813 -26.36 3.06 -9.49
C PHE A 813 -27.10 1.89 -10.16
N ASP A 814 -27.01 0.70 -9.58
CA ASP A 814 -27.70 -0.52 -10.02
C ASP A 814 -28.27 -1.23 -8.79
N ALA A 815 -29.60 -1.36 -8.74
CA ALA A 815 -30.32 -1.90 -7.61
C ALA A 815 -29.90 -3.35 -7.27
N LEU A 816 -29.62 -4.16 -8.29
CA LEU A 816 -29.21 -5.55 -8.10
C LEU A 816 -27.82 -5.64 -7.48
N VAL A 817 -26.87 -4.82 -7.98
CA VAL A 817 -25.50 -4.77 -7.44
C VAL A 817 -25.52 -4.34 -5.98
N ILE A 818 -26.33 -3.34 -5.63
CA ILE A 818 -26.50 -2.87 -4.25
C ILE A 818 -27.09 -3.98 -3.37
N ARG A 819 -28.20 -4.60 -3.80
CA ARG A 819 -28.85 -5.71 -3.08
C ARG A 819 -27.85 -6.83 -2.81
N GLU A 820 -27.14 -7.30 -3.84
CA GLU A 820 -26.17 -8.39 -3.72
C GLU A 820 -25.00 -8.02 -2.82
N THR A 821 -24.51 -6.79 -2.92
CA THR A 821 -23.42 -6.28 -2.07
C THR A 821 -23.82 -6.33 -0.60
N LEU A 822 -25.04 -5.89 -0.27
CA LEU A 822 -25.57 -5.93 1.10
C LEU A 822 -25.90 -7.36 1.57
N MET A 823 -26.53 -8.16 0.72
CA MET A 823 -26.92 -9.54 1.04
C MET A 823 -25.71 -10.44 1.22
N ARG A 824 -24.66 -10.27 0.40
CA ARG A 824 -23.39 -10.97 0.57
C ARG A 824 -22.80 -10.72 1.95
N GLU A 825 -22.76 -9.46 2.38
CA GLU A 825 -22.22 -9.10 3.69
C GLU A 825 -23.02 -9.77 4.80
N ARG A 826 -24.36 -9.76 4.69
CA ARG A 826 -25.25 -10.41 5.65
C ARG A 826 -25.05 -11.92 5.72
N TYR A 827 -24.91 -12.62 4.58
CA TYR A 827 -24.64 -14.06 4.57
C TYR A 827 -23.30 -14.42 5.20
N ARG A 828 -22.36 -13.48 5.24
CA ARG A 828 -21.08 -13.62 5.95
C ARG A 828 -21.16 -13.28 7.43
N GLY A 829 -22.35 -12.96 7.94
CA GLY A 829 -22.58 -12.50 9.31
C GLY A 829 -22.02 -11.10 9.59
N GLY A 830 -21.77 -10.31 8.54
CA GLY A 830 -21.25 -8.95 8.63
C GLY A 830 -22.34 -7.88 8.54
N GLN A 831 -21.92 -6.63 8.65
CA GLN A 831 -22.77 -5.43 8.62
C GLN A 831 -22.32 -4.48 7.50
N SER A 832 -23.23 -3.62 7.04
CA SER A 832 -22.93 -2.69 5.94
C SER A 832 -23.19 -1.23 6.29
N PHE A 833 -22.37 -0.34 5.77
CA PHE A 833 -22.63 1.09 5.76
C PHE A 833 -23.24 1.52 4.42
N TYR A 834 -24.31 2.30 4.46
CA TYR A 834 -24.85 2.99 3.30
C TYR A 834 -24.80 4.50 3.56
N VAL A 835 -23.96 5.22 2.83
CA VAL A 835 -23.64 6.63 3.10
C VAL A 835 -24.22 7.55 2.03
N CYS A 836 -25.09 8.48 2.45
CA CYS A 836 -25.67 9.50 1.59
C CYS A 836 -24.99 10.87 1.80
N PRO A 837 -24.85 11.71 0.76
CA PRO A 837 -24.21 13.01 0.89
C PRO A 837 -25.08 14.02 1.65
N ARG A 838 -26.42 13.87 1.60
CA ARG A 838 -27.38 14.80 2.21
C ARG A 838 -28.48 14.07 2.96
N ILE A 839 -29.05 14.74 3.96
CA ILE A 839 -30.19 14.24 4.74
C ILE A 839 -31.42 14.04 3.85
N SER A 840 -31.62 14.89 2.84
CA SER A 840 -32.72 14.78 1.88
C SER A 840 -32.73 13.44 1.14
N ASP A 841 -31.56 12.86 0.92
CA ASP A 841 -31.39 11.64 0.13
C ASP A 841 -31.67 10.37 0.97
N LEU A 842 -31.74 10.49 2.32
CA LEU A 842 -31.95 9.34 3.20
C LEU A 842 -33.36 8.75 3.07
N ALA A 843 -34.38 9.58 2.88
CA ALA A 843 -35.77 9.10 2.81
C ALA A 843 -36.00 8.22 1.57
N GLU A 844 -35.55 8.71 0.40
CA GLU A 844 -35.62 7.99 -0.87
C GLU A 844 -34.84 6.66 -0.81
N ILE A 845 -33.61 6.70 -0.27
CA ILE A 845 -32.80 5.49 -0.15
C ILE A 845 -33.37 4.51 0.87
N LYS A 846 -33.98 4.99 1.96
CA LYS A 846 -34.63 4.11 2.94
C LYS A 846 -35.79 3.35 2.31
N GLU A 847 -36.63 4.05 1.54
CA GLU A 847 -37.72 3.42 0.80
C GLU A 847 -37.20 2.42 -0.23
N PHE A 848 -36.14 2.78 -0.96
CA PHE A 848 -35.45 1.86 -1.87
C PHE A 848 -34.97 0.59 -1.16
N LEU A 849 -34.31 0.71 0.00
CA LEU A 849 -33.81 -0.43 0.76
C LEU A 849 -34.96 -1.30 1.31
N ASP A 850 -36.06 -0.70 1.78
CA ASP A 850 -37.22 -1.45 2.28
C ASP A 850 -37.88 -2.29 1.18
N GLN A 851 -37.88 -1.79 -0.06
CA GLN A 851 -38.41 -2.52 -1.21
C GLN A 851 -37.46 -3.59 -1.73
N HIS A 852 -36.16 -3.27 -1.81
CA HIS A 852 -35.17 -4.10 -2.52
C HIS A 852 -34.36 -5.02 -1.62
N VAL A 853 -34.31 -4.81 -0.30
CA VAL A 853 -33.66 -5.68 0.69
C VAL A 853 -34.53 -5.81 1.96
N PRO A 854 -35.81 -6.23 1.84
CA PRO A 854 -36.72 -6.34 2.98
C PRO A 854 -36.24 -7.32 4.04
N GLU A 855 -35.30 -8.21 3.69
CA GLU A 855 -34.74 -9.16 4.62
C GLU A 855 -33.79 -8.49 5.63
N LEU A 856 -33.22 -7.31 5.33
CA LEU A 856 -32.22 -6.63 6.15
C LEU A 856 -32.84 -5.64 7.13
N LYS A 857 -32.33 -5.60 8.35
CA LYS A 857 -32.69 -4.58 9.35
C LYS A 857 -31.88 -3.31 9.11
N VAL A 858 -32.53 -2.25 8.66
CA VAL A 858 -31.90 -0.96 8.34
C VAL A 858 -32.15 0.06 9.45
N ALA A 859 -31.07 0.59 10.04
CA ALA A 859 -31.11 1.74 10.94
C ALA A 859 -30.77 3.03 10.19
N VAL A 860 -31.33 4.17 10.62
CA VAL A 860 -31.05 5.49 10.03
C VAL A 860 -30.34 6.38 11.05
N ALA A 861 -29.22 7.00 10.68
CA ALA A 861 -28.45 7.88 11.57
C ALA A 861 -27.94 9.15 10.86
N PHE A 862 -28.21 10.33 11.43
CA PHE A 862 -27.76 11.62 10.88
C PHE A 862 -27.51 12.67 11.97
N GLY A 863 -26.69 13.67 11.68
CA GLY A 863 -26.13 14.55 12.73
C GLY A 863 -27.04 15.60 13.34
N GLN A 864 -28.26 15.74 12.81
CA GLN A 864 -29.29 16.60 13.41
C GLN A 864 -30.15 15.85 14.45
N MET A 865 -29.91 14.55 14.65
CA MET A 865 -30.62 13.76 15.66
C MET A 865 -30.21 14.18 17.07
N PRO A 866 -31.10 14.06 18.06
CA PRO A 866 -30.75 14.19 19.48
C PRO A 866 -29.59 13.26 19.83
N ALA A 867 -28.61 13.76 20.61
CA ALA A 867 -27.38 13.01 20.90
C ALA A 867 -27.62 11.64 21.56
N GLY A 868 -28.63 11.53 22.43
CA GLY A 868 -29.00 10.26 23.06
C GLY A 868 -29.56 9.23 22.06
N GLU A 869 -30.44 9.66 21.16
CA GLU A 869 -31.03 8.78 20.14
C GLU A 869 -29.97 8.27 19.14
N LEU A 870 -29.06 9.16 18.73
CA LEU A 870 -27.93 8.78 17.89
C LEU A 870 -27.02 7.77 18.60
N GLU A 871 -26.70 7.99 19.89
CA GLU A 871 -25.90 7.04 20.69
C GLU A 871 -26.60 5.67 20.81
N ASP A 872 -27.91 5.63 21.04
CA ASP A 872 -28.69 4.40 21.16
C ASP A 872 -28.68 3.59 19.85
N ILE A 873 -28.91 4.25 18.71
CA ILE A 873 -28.85 3.60 17.39
C ILE A 873 -27.45 3.07 17.10
N MET A 874 -26.41 3.85 17.42
CA MET A 874 -25.03 3.43 17.20
C MET A 874 -24.63 2.25 18.09
N ASN A 875 -25.07 2.23 19.35
CA ASN A 875 -24.86 1.08 20.24
C ASN A 875 -25.60 -0.16 19.74
N ALA A 876 -26.86 -0.01 19.30
CA ALA A 876 -27.63 -1.12 18.75
C ALA A 876 -27.00 -1.67 17.45
N PHE A 877 -26.46 -0.81 16.59
CA PHE A 877 -25.71 -1.24 15.42
C PHE A 877 -24.41 -1.93 15.84
N TYR A 878 -23.65 -1.41 16.80
CA TYR A 878 -22.44 -2.05 17.31
C TYR A 878 -22.70 -3.45 17.92
N ASP A 879 -23.81 -3.62 18.64
CA ASP A 879 -24.22 -4.88 19.25
C ASP A 879 -24.86 -5.86 18.23
N GLY A 880 -24.86 -5.52 16.93
CA GLY A 880 -25.34 -6.40 15.85
C GLY A 880 -26.85 -6.48 15.70
N GLN A 881 -27.61 -5.53 16.26
CA GLN A 881 -29.08 -5.55 16.19
C GLN A 881 -29.63 -5.14 14.81
N TYR A 882 -28.83 -4.41 14.02
CA TYR A 882 -29.14 -3.95 12.67
C TYR A 882 -28.07 -4.42 11.67
N ASP A 883 -28.49 -4.79 10.46
CA ASP A 883 -27.62 -5.28 9.39
C ASP A 883 -26.99 -4.13 8.60
N VAL A 884 -27.74 -3.04 8.39
CA VAL A 884 -27.31 -1.88 7.58
C VAL A 884 -27.50 -0.59 8.36
N LEU A 885 -26.46 0.25 8.38
CA LEU A 885 -26.55 1.63 8.85
C LEU A 885 -26.64 2.59 7.66
N LEU A 886 -27.83 3.14 7.43
CA LEU A 886 -28.09 4.20 6.47
C LEU A 886 -27.81 5.55 7.12
N SER A 887 -26.81 6.28 6.63
CA SER A 887 -26.34 7.49 7.33
C SER A 887 -25.77 8.56 6.41
N THR A 888 -25.55 9.75 6.95
CA THR A 888 -24.71 10.78 6.29
C THR A 888 -23.22 10.54 6.57
N THR A 889 -22.37 11.55 6.36
CA THR A 889 -20.93 11.52 6.73
C THR A 889 -20.65 11.33 8.23
N ILE A 890 -21.65 11.09 9.08
CA ILE A 890 -21.43 10.81 10.51
C ILE A 890 -20.54 9.57 10.74
N VAL A 891 -20.50 8.63 9.80
CA VAL A 891 -19.60 7.46 9.86
C VAL A 891 -18.13 7.86 9.80
N GLU A 892 -17.83 9.08 9.35
CA GLU A 892 -16.49 9.67 9.37
C GLU A 892 -15.94 9.83 10.79
N SER A 893 -16.77 9.98 11.83
CA SER A 893 -16.30 10.23 13.21
C SER A 893 -16.28 8.98 14.10
N GLY A 894 -15.10 8.32 14.15
CA GLY A 894 -14.75 7.44 15.28
C GLY A 894 -15.55 6.15 15.44
N LEU A 895 -16.29 5.71 14.41
CA LEU A 895 -16.99 4.43 14.42
C LEU A 895 -16.05 3.31 13.94
N ASP A 896 -15.71 2.40 14.85
CA ASP A 896 -15.00 1.16 14.57
C ASP A 896 -15.94 -0.02 14.77
N ILE A 897 -16.39 -0.59 13.66
CA ILE A 897 -17.28 -1.75 13.66
C ILE A 897 -16.53 -2.86 12.92
N PRO A 898 -15.87 -3.79 13.64
CA PRO A 898 -15.06 -4.84 13.02
C PRO A 898 -15.87 -5.75 12.07
N THR A 899 -17.15 -5.92 12.36
CA THR A 899 -18.11 -6.69 11.56
C THR A 899 -18.56 -5.96 10.30
N ALA A 900 -18.28 -4.66 10.16
CA ALA A 900 -18.66 -3.89 8.99
C ALA A 900 -17.60 -3.97 7.89
N ASN A 901 -17.80 -4.82 6.88
CA ASN A 901 -16.84 -5.01 5.78
C ASN A 901 -17.33 -4.50 4.43
N THR A 902 -18.57 -4.00 4.37
CA THR A 902 -19.15 -3.50 3.12
C THR A 902 -19.59 -2.04 3.29
N MET A 903 -19.18 -1.18 2.35
CA MET A 903 -19.58 0.22 2.29
C MET A 903 -20.16 0.54 0.92
N ILE A 904 -21.31 1.22 0.92
CA ILE A 904 -21.91 1.79 -0.28
C ILE A 904 -21.97 3.31 -0.08
N VAL A 905 -21.34 4.06 -1.00
CA VAL A 905 -21.42 5.52 -1.02
C VAL A 905 -22.33 5.94 -2.15
N HIS A 906 -23.45 6.55 -1.79
CA HIS A 906 -24.39 7.11 -2.75
C HIS A 906 -23.88 8.42 -3.32
N ARG A 907 -23.96 8.63 -4.63
CA ARG A 907 -23.56 9.90 -5.28
C ARG A 907 -22.13 10.33 -4.91
N ALA A 908 -21.17 9.45 -5.16
CA ALA A 908 -19.76 9.68 -4.83
C ALA A 908 -19.15 10.91 -5.55
N ASP A 909 -19.77 11.37 -6.63
CA ASP A 909 -19.44 12.62 -7.33
C ASP A 909 -19.52 13.87 -6.43
N MET A 910 -20.30 13.82 -5.34
CA MET A 910 -20.53 14.96 -4.44
C MET A 910 -19.53 15.09 -3.27
N PHE A 911 -18.67 14.10 -3.02
CA PHE A 911 -17.79 14.08 -1.85
C PHE A 911 -16.35 14.52 -2.18
N GLY A 912 -15.64 15.13 -1.24
CA GLY A 912 -14.20 15.38 -1.37
C GLY A 912 -13.36 14.09 -1.33
N LEU A 913 -12.13 14.13 -1.84
CA LEU A 913 -11.25 12.94 -1.89
C LEU A 913 -10.91 12.43 -0.48
N ALA A 914 -10.55 13.36 0.43
CA ALA A 914 -10.29 13.05 1.83
C ALA A 914 -11.46 12.34 2.51
N GLN A 915 -12.68 12.82 2.26
CA GLN A 915 -13.90 12.23 2.83
C GLN A 915 -14.15 10.83 2.28
N LEU A 916 -14.06 10.65 0.95
CA LEU A 916 -14.24 9.33 0.32
C LEU A 916 -13.22 8.30 0.84
N TYR A 917 -11.98 8.72 1.02
CA TYR A 917 -10.93 7.86 1.55
C TYR A 917 -11.14 7.52 3.03
N GLN A 918 -11.52 8.48 3.86
CA GLN A 918 -11.82 8.25 5.27
C GLN A 918 -13.02 7.31 5.42
N LEU A 919 -14.09 7.55 4.66
CA LEU A 919 -15.25 6.65 4.58
C LEU A 919 -14.80 5.24 4.19
N ARG A 920 -14.06 5.08 3.08
CA ARG A 920 -13.50 3.80 2.64
C ARG A 920 -12.71 3.11 3.76
N GLY A 921 -11.91 3.87 4.51
CA GLY A 921 -11.10 3.37 5.62
C GLY A 921 -11.90 2.90 6.85
N ARG A 922 -13.22 3.15 6.90
CA ARG A 922 -14.10 2.65 7.98
C ARG A 922 -14.47 1.18 7.81
N VAL A 923 -14.34 0.62 6.61
CA VAL A 923 -14.54 -0.82 6.33
C VAL A 923 -13.21 -1.54 6.09
N GLY A 924 -13.20 -2.86 6.21
CA GLY A 924 -11.99 -3.68 6.01
C GLY A 924 -11.10 -3.72 7.23
N ARG A 925 -11.72 -3.91 8.39
CA ARG A 925 -11.05 -4.07 9.69
C ARG A 925 -10.97 -5.53 10.14
N SER A 926 -11.68 -6.44 9.47
CA SER A 926 -11.62 -7.87 9.72
C SER A 926 -10.68 -8.60 8.74
N LYS A 927 -10.46 -9.90 8.98
CA LYS A 927 -9.79 -10.83 8.04
C LYS A 927 -10.51 -10.94 6.69
N GLN A 928 -11.80 -10.58 6.63
CA GLN A 928 -12.59 -10.68 5.42
C GLN A 928 -12.27 -9.50 4.51
N ARG A 929 -12.13 -9.79 3.21
CA ARG A 929 -11.94 -8.74 2.21
C ARG A 929 -13.14 -7.80 2.24
N ALA A 930 -12.88 -6.50 2.42
CA ALA A 930 -13.91 -5.48 2.38
C ALA A 930 -14.15 -4.94 0.98
N PHE A 931 -15.37 -4.43 0.79
CA PHE A 931 -15.89 -3.92 -0.47
C PHE A 931 -16.38 -2.49 -0.27
N ALA A 932 -15.96 -1.57 -1.13
CA ALA A 932 -16.47 -0.21 -1.17
C ALA A 932 -17.05 0.07 -2.57
N LEU A 933 -18.37 0.24 -2.65
CA LEU A 933 -19.10 0.55 -3.87
C LEU A 933 -19.45 2.04 -3.89
N PHE A 934 -18.82 2.78 -4.79
CA PHE A 934 -19.08 4.19 -5.04
C PHE A 934 -20.03 4.32 -6.22
N THR A 935 -21.27 4.71 -5.94
CA THR A 935 -22.32 4.80 -6.96
C THR A 935 -22.36 6.18 -7.60
N LEU A 936 -22.61 6.19 -8.91
CA LEU A 936 -22.76 7.38 -9.74
C LEU A 936 -24.18 7.46 -10.31
N PRO A 937 -24.71 8.68 -10.56
CA PRO A 937 -26.01 8.82 -11.21
C PRO A 937 -26.00 8.21 -12.61
N ALA A 938 -26.99 7.37 -12.92
CA ALA A 938 -27.16 6.80 -14.25
C ALA A 938 -27.41 7.92 -15.30
N GLY A 939 -26.70 7.87 -16.43
CA GLY A 939 -26.93 8.77 -17.57
C GLY A 939 -26.40 10.20 -17.44
N LYS A 940 -25.66 10.57 -16.39
CA LYS A 940 -25.02 11.90 -16.27
C LYS A 940 -23.52 11.87 -16.55
N THR A 941 -23.03 12.85 -17.30
CA THR A 941 -21.61 13.07 -17.51
C THR A 941 -20.96 13.69 -16.26
N LEU A 942 -19.83 13.13 -15.83
CA LEU A 942 -19.04 13.64 -14.72
C LEU A 942 -18.24 14.88 -15.14
N THR A 943 -17.92 15.75 -14.18
CA THR A 943 -16.92 16.80 -14.40
C THR A 943 -15.52 16.18 -14.43
N GLN A 944 -14.58 16.77 -15.19
CA GLN A 944 -13.19 16.27 -15.26
C GLN A 944 -12.54 16.18 -13.87
N THR A 945 -12.81 17.14 -12.98
CA THR A 945 -12.29 17.10 -11.59
C THR A 945 -12.83 15.90 -10.81
N ALA A 946 -14.12 15.59 -10.95
CA ALA A 946 -14.74 14.45 -10.26
C ALA A 946 -14.23 13.12 -10.83
N GLU A 947 -14.08 13.01 -12.14
CA GLU A 947 -13.53 11.82 -12.80
C GLU A 947 -12.09 11.57 -12.37
N ARG A 948 -11.22 12.59 -12.40
CA ARG A 948 -9.82 12.46 -11.95
C ARG A 948 -9.74 12.05 -10.49
N ARG A 949 -10.55 12.66 -9.61
CA ARG A 949 -10.61 12.32 -8.19
C ARG A 949 -11.03 10.87 -7.95
N LEU A 950 -12.06 10.40 -8.66
CA LEU A 950 -12.57 9.04 -8.55
C LEU A 950 -11.56 8.02 -9.10
N LYS A 951 -10.88 8.32 -10.22
CA LYS A 951 -9.77 7.52 -10.73
C LYS A 951 -8.63 7.40 -9.72
N VAL A 952 -8.25 8.51 -9.08
CA VAL A 952 -7.25 8.50 -7.99
C VAL A 952 -7.74 7.64 -6.82
N LEU A 953 -8.99 7.77 -6.39
CA LEU A 953 -9.54 6.93 -5.32
C LEU A 953 -9.47 5.43 -5.65
N GLN A 954 -9.72 5.08 -6.92
CA GLN A 954 -9.64 3.71 -7.42
C GLN A 954 -8.19 3.22 -7.58
N SER A 955 -7.24 4.09 -7.93
CA SER A 955 -5.81 3.73 -8.04
C SER A 955 -5.14 3.61 -6.67
N LEU A 956 -5.67 4.30 -5.64
CA LEU A 956 -5.24 4.21 -4.25
C LEU A 956 -5.68 2.89 -3.58
N ASP A 957 -5.67 1.78 -4.31
CA ASP A 957 -5.98 0.42 -3.83
C ASP A 957 -4.89 -0.16 -2.91
N THR A 958 -3.80 0.58 -2.66
CA THR A 958 -2.75 0.22 -1.70
C THR A 958 -2.97 0.89 -0.35
N LEU A 959 -2.82 0.11 0.73
CA LEU A 959 -2.89 0.59 2.12
C LEU A 959 -1.63 1.42 2.44
N GLY A 960 -1.78 2.55 3.15
CA GLY A 960 -0.68 3.49 3.45
C GLY A 960 -0.73 4.82 2.68
N ALA A 961 -1.68 4.97 1.75
CA ALA A 961 -1.86 6.20 0.96
C ALA A 961 -2.43 7.40 1.76
N GLY A 962 -2.82 7.21 3.03
CA GLY A 962 -3.38 8.28 3.88
C GLY A 962 -2.45 9.48 4.05
N PHE A 963 -1.13 9.26 4.02
CA PHE A 963 -0.14 10.34 4.03
C PHE A 963 -0.13 11.14 2.73
N GLN A 964 -0.06 10.47 1.57
CA GLN A 964 -0.11 11.12 0.24
C GLN A 964 -1.38 11.94 0.08
N LEU A 965 -2.49 11.41 0.58
CA LEU A 965 -3.76 12.09 0.58
C LEU A 965 -3.77 13.31 1.50
N ALA A 966 -3.19 13.22 2.70
CA ALA A 966 -3.08 14.35 3.62
C ALA A 966 -2.17 15.45 3.06
N SER A 967 -1.09 15.10 2.36
CA SER A 967 -0.24 16.04 1.62
C SER A 967 -1.02 16.72 0.50
N HIS A 968 -1.75 15.95 -0.33
CA HIS A 968 -2.61 16.52 -1.36
C HIS A 968 -3.74 17.40 -0.80
N ASP A 969 -4.38 17.02 0.31
CA ASP A 969 -5.44 17.82 0.92
C ASP A 969 -4.87 19.09 1.60
N MET A 970 -3.65 19.02 2.15
CA MET A 970 -2.91 20.19 2.62
C MET A 970 -2.56 21.15 1.48
N ASP A 971 -2.13 20.64 0.32
CA ASP A 971 -1.91 21.46 -0.88
C ASP A 971 -3.20 22.14 -1.35
N ILE A 972 -4.33 21.43 -1.28
CA ILE A 972 -5.63 21.93 -1.77
C ILE A 972 -6.27 22.92 -0.78
N ARG A 973 -6.16 22.69 0.54
CA ARG A 973 -6.88 23.47 1.58
C ARG A 973 -5.99 24.47 2.33
N GLY A 974 -4.67 24.24 2.40
CA GLY A 974 -3.70 24.99 3.21
C GLY A 974 -3.64 24.54 4.68
N ALA A 975 -2.47 24.72 5.34
CA ALA A 975 -2.19 24.15 6.67
C ALA A 975 -2.81 24.90 7.88
N GLY A 976 -3.35 26.10 7.69
CA GLY A 976 -3.80 26.98 8.77
C GLY A 976 -2.65 27.72 9.49
N ASN A 977 -2.96 28.60 10.44
CA ASN A 977 -1.94 29.33 11.23
C ASN A 977 -1.40 28.45 12.38
N LEU A 978 -0.08 28.44 12.62
CA LEU A 978 0.60 27.53 13.55
C LEU A 978 0.46 27.91 15.04
N LEU A 979 0.25 29.18 15.39
CA LEU A 979 0.21 29.67 16.79
C LEU A 979 -1.11 30.37 17.20
N GLY A 980 -2.11 30.51 16.33
CA GLY A 980 -3.35 31.25 16.63
C GLY A 980 -4.64 30.69 15.99
N ASP A 981 -5.76 31.40 16.24
CA ASP A 981 -7.12 31.10 15.72
C ASP A 981 -7.40 31.74 14.33
N GLU A 982 -6.48 32.55 13.81
CA GLU A 982 -6.65 33.19 12.49
C GLU A 982 -6.54 32.16 11.35
N GLN A 983 -7.61 32.03 10.56
CA GLN A 983 -7.70 31.03 9.49
C GLN A 983 -6.91 31.44 8.23
N SER A 984 -5.87 30.66 7.90
CA SER A 984 -5.37 30.35 6.53
C SER A 984 -4.84 31.46 5.60
N GLY A 985 -4.85 32.74 5.99
CA GLY A 985 -4.55 33.86 5.08
C GLY A 985 -3.14 33.83 4.45
N HIS A 986 -2.10 33.61 5.25
CA HIS A 986 -0.71 33.82 4.81
C HIS A 986 -0.16 32.75 3.86
N ILE A 987 -0.61 31.49 4.00
CA ILE A 987 -0.14 30.40 3.13
C ILE A 987 -0.61 30.63 1.68
N LYS A 988 -1.84 31.15 1.50
CA LYS A 988 -2.35 31.55 0.19
C LYS A 988 -1.61 32.75 -0.40
N GLU A 989 -0.87 33.54 0.38
CA GLU A 989 -0.19 34.72 -0.17
C GLU A 989 1.12 34.38 -0.89
N VAL A 990 1.78 33.28 -0.51
CA VAL A 990 3.13 32.92 -1.00
C VAL A 990 3.29 31.47 -1.48
N GLY A 991 2.32 30.59 -1.26
CA GLY A 991 2.42 29.16 -1.57
C GLY A 991 2.99 28.34 -0.40
N PHE A 992 2.57 27.07 -0.33
CA PHE A 992 2.85 26.21 0.83
C PHE A 992 4.32 25.78 0.95
N GLU A 993 4.91 25.33 -0.15
CA GLU A 993 6.30 24.85 -0.21
C GLU A 993 7.29 25.96 0.18
N LEU A 994 7.16 27.16 -0.39
CA LEU A 994 7.96 28.33 -0.01
C LEU A 994 7.75 28.73 1.46
N TYR A 995 6.51 28.64 1.97
CA TYR A 995 6.21 28.94 3.37
C TYR A 995 6.92 27.97 4.34
N GLN A 996 6.94 26.67 4.04
CA GLN A 996 7.64 25.67 4.86
C GLN A 996 9.15 25.92 4.88
N GLN A 997 9.75 26.14 3.71
CA GLN A 997 11.16 26.44 3.57
C GLN A 997 11.58 27.67 4.39
N MET A 998 10.83 28.78 4.29
CA MET A 998 11.11 29.99 5.07
C MET A 998 10.97 29.78 6.59
N LEU A 999 10.12 28.84 7.02
CA LEU A 999 9.96 28.50 8.43
C LEU A 999 11.11 27.63 8.94
N GLU A 1000 11.56 26.65 8.15
CA GLU A 1000 12.75 25.84 8.47
C GLU A 1000 13.99 26.71 8.60
N GLU A 1001 14.20 27.64 7.67
CA GLU A 1001 15.26 28.65 7.74
C GLU A 1001 15.18 29.48 9.03
N ALA A 1002 14.01 30.02 9.35
CA ALA A 1002 13.82 30.84 10.55
C ALA A 1002 14.09 30.06 11.85
N VAL A 1003 13.75 28.76 11.89
CA VAL A 1003 14.06 27.89 13.04
C VAL A 1003 15.56 27.57 13.10
N ALA A 1004 16.20 27.29 11.96
CA ALA A 1004 17.64 27.05 11.89
C ALA A 1004 18.43 28.30 12.32
N GLU A 1005 18.05 29.48 11.83
CA GLU A 1005 18.68 30.79 12.12
C GLU A 1005 18.65 31.12 13.60
N LEU A 1006 17.58 30.74 14.30
CA LEU A 1006 17.46 30.94 15.74
C LEU A 1006 18.12 29.83 16.59
N LYS A 1007 18.32 28.62 16.04
CA LYS A 1007 19.04 27.52 16.71
C LYS A 1007 20.57 27.66 16.60
N SER A 1008 21.09 28.23 15.52
CA SER A 1008 22.53 28.46 15.32
C SER A 1008 22.97 29.83 15.83
N GLU A 1009 24.09 29.92 16.56
CA GLU A 1009 24.67 31.21 17.02
C GLU A 1009 25.35 32.04 15.90
N GLY A 1010 25.09 31.75 14.62
CA GLY A 1010 25.69 32.42 13.47
C GLY A 1010 24.71 32.57 12.29
N PRO A 1011 24.99 33.47 11.34
CA PRO A 1011 24.15 33.64 10.16
C PRO A 1011 24.10 32.34 9.37
N VAL A 1012 22.89 31.81 9.16
CA VAL A 1012 22.66 30.67 8.28
C VAL A 1012 23.13 31.06 6.89
N VAL A 1013 23.98 30.23 6.29
CA VAL A 1013 24.42 30.41 4.91
C VAL A 1013 23.16 30.36 4.04
N ASP A 1014 22.84 31.48 3.40
CA ASP A 1014 21.72 31.58 2.47
C ASP A 1014 21.95 30.58 1.31
N SER A 1015 21.30 29.42 1.41
CA SER A 1015 21.44 28.30 0.48
C SER A 1015 20.69 28.50 -0.83
N HIS A 1016 19.83 29.52 -0.90
CA HIS A 1016 18.84 29.67 -1.98
C HIS A 1016 19.23 30.71 -3.02
N TRP A 1017 20.46 30.60 -3.50
CA TRP A 1017 20.89 31.32 -4.69
C TRP A 1017 21.47 30.35 -5.72
N SER A 1018 21.34 30.73 -6.99
CA SER A 1018 21.90 29.98 -8.12
C SER A 1018 22.95 30.84 -8.84
N PRO A 1019 24.17 30.33 -9.04
CA PRO A 1019 25.20 31.05 -9.78
C PRO A 1019 24.82 31.19 -11.25
N GLN A 1020 25.09 32.36 -11.83
CA GLN A 1020 24.92 32.59 -13.26
C GLN A 1020 26.13 32.07 -14.03
N ILE A 1021 25.94 30.98 -14.77
CA ILE A 1021 27.00 30.31 -15.54
C ILE A 1021 26.74 30.50 -17.03
N ALA A 1022 27.60 31.26 -17.72
CA ALA A 1022 27.52 31.48 -19.16
C ALA A 1022 28.72 30.87 -19.88
N VAL A 1023 28.51 29.75 -20.57
CA VAL A 1023 29.56 29.04 -21.31
C VAL A 1023 29.32 29.07 -22.83
N GLY A 1024 28.14 29.50 -23.28
CA GLY A 1024 27.77 29.59 -24.70
C GLY A 1024 27.78 28.23 -25.39
N THR A 1025 27.09 27.25 -24.80
CA THR A 1025 26.89 25.89 -25.30
C THR A 1025 25.43 25.49 -25.10
N ALA A 1026 24.93 24.49 -25.85
CA ALA A 1026 23.59 23.96 -25.66
C ALA A 1026 23.53 23.15 -24.35
N VAL A 1027 22.52 23.42 -23.54
CA VAL A 1027 22.34 22.82 -22.20
C VAL A 1027 20.87 22.47 -22.05
N MET A 1028 20.52 21.22 -22.38
CA MET A 1028 19.14 20.76 -22.38
C MET A 1028 19.09 19.23 -22.35
N ILE A 1029 17.97 18.70 -21.92
CA ILE A 1029 17.54 17.31 -22.14
C ILE A 1029 16.66 17.33 -23.40
N PRO A 1030 17.15 16.81 -24.53
CA PRO A 1030 16.39 16.84 -25.78
C PRO A 1030 15.08 16.06 -25.69
N GLU A 1031 14.03 16.54 -26.38
CA GLU A 1031 12.75 15.82 -26.50
C GLU A 1031 12.91 14.45 -27.16
N THR A 1032 13.89 14.30 -28.06
CA THR A 1032 14.25 13.02 -28.68
C THR A 1032 14.82 12.00 -27.69
N TYR A 1033 15.38 12.46 -26.56
CA TYR A 1033 15.94 11.62 -25.52
C TYR A 1033 14.93 11.31 -24.41
N VAL A 1034 14.20 12.33 -23.95
CA VAL A 1034 13.11 12.19 -22.97
C VAL A 1034 11.83 12.84 -23.52
N PRO A 1035 10.95 12.10 -24.22
CA PRO A 1035 9.77 12.68 -24.87
C PRO A 1035 8.76 13.26 -23.88
N ASP A 1036 8.51 12.55 -22.77
CA ASP A 1036 7.54 12.97 -21.77
C ASP A 1036 8.00 14.22 -21.00
N LEU A 1037 7.19 15.28 -21.06
CA LEU A 1037 7.51 16.57 -20.44
C LEU A 1037 7.58 16.47 -18.91
N GLN A 1038 6.66 15.74 -18.29
CA GLN A 1038 6.55 15.65 -16.83
C GLN A 1038 7.77 14.92 -16.24
N LEU A 1039 8.18 13.83 -16.88
CA LEU A 1039 9.40 13.09 -16.56
C LEU A 1039 10.63 13.96 -16.74
N ARG A 1040 10.72 14.72 -17.85
CA ARG A 1040 11.84 15.63 -18.10
C ARG A 1040 11.95 16.73 -17.04
N LEU A 1041 10.83 17.32 -16.63
CA LEU A 1041 10.77 18.30 -15.54
C LEU A 1041 11.20 17.68 -14.19
N GLY A 1042 10.79 16.44 -13.92
CA GLY A 1042 11.25 15.70 -12.75
C GLY A 1042 12.76 15.47 -12.74
N LEU A 1043 13.35 15.12 -13.90
CA LEU A 1043 14.80 14.98 -14.05
C LEU A 1043 15.54 16.31 -13.84
N TYR A 1044 15.02 17.42 -14.38
CA TYR A 1044 15.60 18.75 -14.15
C TYR A 1044 15.57 19.16 -12.68
N ARG A 1045 14.47 18.88 -11.95
CA ARG A 1045 14.40 19.13 -10.51
C ARG A 1045 15.43 18.32 -9.74
N ARG A 1046 15.49 17.01 -9.99
CA ARG A 1046 16.50 16.13 -9.35
C ARG A 1046 17.93 16.60 -9.64
N LEU A 1047 18.22 17.07 -10.85
CA LEU A 1047 19.51 17.66 -11.23
C LEU A 1047 19.86 18.91 -10.42
N ALA A 1048 18.87 19.74 -10.06
CA ALA A 1048 19.11 20.98 -9.31
C ALA A 1048 19.50 20.73 -7.85
N ASP A 1049 19.09 19.58 -7.30
CA ASP A 1049 19.33 19.17 -5.92
C ASP A 1049 20.64 18.39 -5.73
N LEU A 1050 21.35 18.03 -6.81
CA LEU A 1050 22.62 17.29 -6.70
C LEU A 1050 23.76 18.22 -6.25
N GLU A 1051 24.43 17.85 -5.15
CA GLU A 1051 25.51 18.66 -4.58
C GLU A 1051 26.88 18.02 -4.73
N THR A 1052 26.94 16.68 -4.74
CA THR A 1052 28.21 15.95 -4.73
C THR A 1052 28.55 15.32 -6.08
N THR A 1053 29.84 15.09 -6.33
CA THR A 1053 30.31 14.46 -7.57
C THR A 1053 29.78 13.02 -7.71
N GLN A 1054 29.71 12.27 -6.60
CA GLN A 1054 29.18 10.90 -6.63
C GLN A 1054 27.69 10.85 -7.00
N GLU A 1055 26.89 11.81 -6.52
CA GLU A 1055 25.48 11.93 -6.89
C GLU A 1055 25.31 12.26 -8.38
N ILE A 1056 26.11 13.20 -8.90
CA ILE A 1056 26.09 13.60 -10.31
C ILE A 1056 26.48 12.43 -11.23
N ASP A 1057 27.55 11.72 -10.90
CA ASP A 1057 28.00 10.54 -11.66
C ASP A 1057 26.97 9.41 -11.58
N GLY A 1058 26.38 9.19 -10.40
CA GLY A 1058 25.30 8.23 -10.18
C GLY A 1058 24.05 8.56 -11.01
N PHE A 1059 23.67 9.83 -11.08
CA PHE A 1059 22.55 10.30 -11.90
C PHE A 1059 22.84 10.16 -13.40
N GLY A 1060 24.07 10.45 -13.84
CA GLY A 1060 24.50 10.21 -15.22
C GLY A 1060 24.40 8.72 -15.61
N ALA A 1061 24.84 7.82 -14.73
CA ALA A 1061 24.69 6.38 -14.93
C ALA A 1061 23.22 5.94 -14.96
N GLU A 1062 22.37 6.54 -14.13
CA GLU A 1062 20.92 6.32 -14.12
C GLU A 1062 20.28 6.74 -15.46
N LEU A 1063 20.62 7.91 -15.98
CA LEU A 1063 20.12 8.38 -17.28
C LEU A 1063 20.51 7.43 -18.41
N ILE A 1064 21.76 6.94 -18.41
CA ILE A 1064 22.24 5.96 -19.40
C ILE A 1064 21.42 4.69 -19.34
N ASP A 1065 21.19 4.19 -18.13
CA ASP A 1065 20.43 2.96 -17.92
C ASP A 1065 18.97 3.08 -18.35
N ARG A 1066 18.34 4.24 -18.10
CA ARG A 1066 16.91 4.49 -18.34
C ARG A 1066 16.55 4.91 -19.76
N PHE A 1067 17.42 5.69 -20.40
CA PHE A 1067 17.12 6.37 -21.66
C PHE A 1067 18.16 6.07 -22.76
N GLY A 1068 19.20 5.30 -22.45
CA GLY A 1068 20.28 5.00 -23.38
C GLY A 1068 21.38 6.07 -23.37
N PRO A 1069 22.29 6.09 -24.37
CA PRO A 1069 23.49 6.93 -24.34
C PRO A 1069 23.19 8.43 -24.22
N LEU A 1070 23.96 9.15 -23.39
CA LEU A 1070 23.77 10.59 -23.13
C LEU A 1070 24.06 11.43 -24.39
N PRO A 1071 23.09 12.24 -24.86
CA PRO A 1071 23.35 13.28 -25.87
C PRO A 1071 24.38 14.30 -25.40
N GLU A 1072 25.03 14.98 -26.34
CA GLU A 1072 26.07 15.98 -26.04
C GLU A 1072 25.54 17.11 -25.14
N GLU A 1073 24.29 17.54 -25.37
CA GLU A 1073 23.59 18.56 -24.61
C GLU A 1073 23.38 18.14 -23.14
N VAL A 1074 23.12 16.86 -22.89
CA VAL A 1074 22.93 16.31 -21.53
C VAL A 1074 24.28 16.17 -20.82
N GLN A 1075 25.34 15.78 -21.53
CA GLN A 1075 26.69 15.75 -20.98
C GLN A 1075 27.16 17.15 -20.57
N HIS A 1076 26.84 18.16 -21.38
CA HIS A 1076 27.10 19.57 -21.05
C HIS A 1076 26.30 20.02 -19.82
N LEU A 1077 25.03 19.63 -19.70
CA LEU A 1077 24.18 19.90 -18.54
C LEU A 1077 24.79 19.33 -17.25
N LEU A 1078 25.20 18.05 -17.24
CA LEU A 1078 25.85 17.44 -16.06
C LEU A 1078 27.14 18.18 -15.66
N LYS A 1079 27.96 18.58 -16.65
CA LYS A 1079 29.17 19.39 -16.38
C LYS A 1079 28.84 20.76 -15.78
N ILE A 1080 27.74 21.39 -16.20
CA ILE A 1080 27.30 22.68 -15.64
C ILE A 1080 26.80 22.53 -14.22
N VAL A 1081 26.03 21.50 -13.90
CA VAL A 1081 25.59 21.20 -12.53
C VAL A 1081 26.81 20.97 -11.62
N PHE A 1082 27.83 20.26 -12.10
CA PHE A 1082 29.09 20.11 -11.38
C PHE A 1082 29.79 21.46 -11.13
N ILE A 1083 29.89 22.33 -12.14
CA ILE A 1083 30.45 23.68 -11.99
C ILE A 1083 29.61 24.52 -11.01
N LYS A 1084 28.27 24.39 -11.04
CA LYS A 1084 27.32 25.07 -10.15
C LYS A 1084 27.58 24.71 -8.68
N ALA A 1085 27.74 23.43 -8.37
CA ALA A 1085 28.08 22.96 -7.02
C ALA A 1085 29.41 23.56 -6.53
N LEU A 1086 30.43 23.60 -7.39
CA LEU A 1086 31.72 24.22 -7.07
C LEU A 1086 31.60 25.74 -6.87
N CYS A 1087 30.79 26.43 -7.67
CA CYS A 1087 30.52 27.87 -7.52
C CYS A 1087 29.87 28.19 -6.18
N ARG A 1088 28.89 27.38 -5.73
CA ARG A 1088 28.29 27.52 -4.40
C ARG A 1088 29.33 27.38 -3.30
N LYS A 1089 30.16 26.32 -3.36
CA LYS A 1089 31.24 26.08 -2.37
C LYS A 1089 32.28 27.21 -2.34
N ALA A 1090 32.57 27.81 -3.49
CA ALA A 1090 33.56 28.89 -3.61
C ALA A 1090 32.96 30.31 -3.46
N ASN A 1091 31.65 30.45 -3.21
CA ASN A 1091 30.93 31.72 -3.14
C ASN A 1091 31.01 32.58 -4.44
N VAL A 1092 30.96 31.94 -5.62
CA VAL A 1092 31.04 32.61 -6.94
C VAL A 1092 29.64 32.88 -7.53
N GLU A 1093 29.22 34.14 -7.54
CA GLU A 1093 27.92 34.58 -8.06
C GLU A 1093 27.77 34.43 -9.57
N LYS A 1094 28.84 34.72 -10.32
CA LYS A 1094 28.82 34.71 -11.79
C LYS A 1094 30.09 34.13 -12.36
N LEU A 1095 29.93 33.29 -13.40
CA LEU A 1095 31.01 32.69 -14.18
C LEU A 1095 30.71 32.85 -15.68
N ASP A 1096 31.51 33.66 -16.37
CA ASP A 1096 31.45 33.86 -17.81
C ASP A 1096 32.67 33.19 -18.49
N ALA A 1097 32.45 32.12 -19.25
CA ALA A 1097 33.50 31.40 -19.97
C ALA A 1097 33.45 31.71 -21.48
N GLY A 1098 34.46 32.44 -21.96
CA GLY A 1098 34.61 32.80 -23.37
C GLY A 1098 35.82 32.12 -24.03
N PRO A 1099 36.02 32.33 -25.35
CA PRO A 1099 37.12 31.71 -26.09
C PRO A 1099 38.52 32.11 -25.59
N LYS A 1100 38.63 33.30 -24.97
CA LYS A 1100 39.90 33.89 -24.53
C LYS A 1100 40.14 33.81 -23.01
N GLY A 1101 39.26 33.11 -22.29
CA GLY A 1101 39.40 32.95 -20.84
C GLY A 1101 38.07 32.94 -20.10
N ILE A 1102 38.17 32.94 -18.78
CA ILE A 1102 37.02 32.86 -17.86
C ILE A 1102 37.04 34.09 -16.95
N VAL A 1103 35.87 34.67 -16.70
CA VAL A 1103 35.67 35.75 -15.75
C VAL A 1103 34.78 35.25 -14.62
N ILE A 1104 35.19 35.48 -13.38
CA ILE A 1104 34.39 35.15 -12.19
C ILE A 1104 34.11 36.39 -11.34
N GLN A 1105 32.94 36.43 -10.73
CA GLN A 1105 32.54 37.45 -9.74
C GLN A 1105 32.05 36.74 -8.48
N PHE A 1106 32.54 37.19 -7.32
CA PHE A 1106 32.14 36.63 -6.02
C PHE A 1106 30.90 37.33 -5.49
N ARG A 1107 30.04 36.54 -4.85
CA ARG A 1107 28.86 37.04 -4.16
C ARG A 1107 29.29 37.95 -3.00
N GLU A 1108 28.65 39.10 -2.85
CA GLU A 1108 29.01 40.14 -1.86
C GLU A 1108 30.48 40.60 -1.91
N LYS A 1109 31.21 40.25 -2.99
CA LYS A 1109 32.64 40.48 -3.14
C LYS A 1109 33.49 39.82 -2.04
N THR A 1110 33.00 38.73 -1.46
CA THR A 1110 33.69 37.98 -0.39
C THR A 1110 34.09 36.59 -0.86
N PHE A 1111 35.29 36.16 -0.46
CA PHE A 1111 35.78 34.80 -0.68
C PHE A 1111 36.25 34.22 0.66
N PRO A 1112 35.91 32.97 1.01
CA PRO A 1112 36.18 32.41 2.34
C PRO A 1112 37.65 32.47 2.79
N ASN A 1113 38.60 32.24 1.87
CA ASN A 1113 40.03 32.30 2.15
C ASN A 1113 40.77 33.30 1.24
N PRO A 1114 40.74 34.61 1.57
CA PRO A 1114 41.34 35.65 0.74
C PRO A 1114 42.85 35.48 0.54
N ALA A 1115 43.57 34.94 1.53
CA ALA A 1115 45.02 34.74 1.47
C ALA A 1115 45.38 33.66 0.43
N GLY A 1116 44.69 32.52 0.45
CA GLY A 1116 44.87 31.45 -0.54
C GLY A 1116 44.50 31.90 -1.95
N LEU A 1117 43.44 32.70 -2.10
CA LEU A 1117 43.05 33.28 -3.39
C LEU A 1117 44.15 34.17 -3.98
N VAL A 1118 44.73 35.07 -3.18
CA VAL A 1118 45.82 35.94 -3.63
C VAL A 1118 47.07 35.13 -4.01
N GLN A 1119 47.40 34.08 -3.25
CA GLN A 1119 48.51 33.18 -3.59
C GLN A 1119 48.27 32.46 -4.92
N MET A 1120 47.06 31.96 -5.17
CA MET A 1120 46.69 31.32 -6.44
C MET A 1120 46.84 32.28 -7.61
N ILE A 1121 46.33 33.52 -7.48
CA ILE A 1121 46.43 34.54 -8.54
C ILE A 1121 47.89 34.91 -8.80
N ALA A 1122 48.69 35.10 -7.74
CA ALA A 1122 50.11 35.42 -7.87
C ALA A 1122 50.90 34.29 -8.57
N ALA A 1123 50.60 33.03 -8.26
CA ALA A 1123 51.22 31.87 -8.91
C ALA A 1123 50.89 31.76 -10.41
N GLN A 1124 49.77 32.34 -10.84
CA GLN A 1124 49.33 32.36 -12.25
C GLN A 1124 49.98 33.48 -13.07
N GLY A 1125 50.64 34.46 -12.43
CA GLY A 1125 51.37 35.53 -13.11
C GLY A 1125 50.49 36.34 -14.07
N SER A 1126 50.91 36.47 -15.34
CA SER A 1126 50.18 37.22 -16.38
C SER A 1126 48.87 36.54 -16.84
N LEU A 1127 48.63 35.30 -16.42
CA LEU A 1127 47.49 34.50 -16.84
C LEU A 1127 46.27 34.64 -15.92
N ALA A 1128 46.37 35.38 -14.81
CA ALA A 1128 45.23 35.75 -13.97
C ALA A 1128 45.33 37.22 -13.55
N LYS A 1129 44.22 37.96 -13.56
CA LYS A 1129 44.19 39.38 -13.19
C LYS A 1129 42.90 39.75 -12.45
N ILE A 1130 43.04 40.53 -11.38
CA ILE A 1130 41.93 41.18 -10.68
C ILE A 1130 41.58 42.47 -11.43
N ARG A 1131 40.31 42.65 -11.77
CA ARG A 1131 39.77 43.87 -12.41
C ARG A 1131 39.33 44.90 -11.34
N PRO A 1132 39.13 46.18 -11.72
CA PRO A 1132 38.68 47.23 -10.80
C PRO A 1132 37.32 46.97 -10.13
N ASP A 1133 36.45 46.18 -10.78
CA ASP A 1133 35.16 45.74 -10.25
C ASP A 1133 35.27 44.54 -9.28
N GLN A 1134 36.50 44.14 -8.92
CA GLN A 1134 36.83 42.96 -8.11
C GLN A 1134 36.48 41.61 -8.76
N SER A 1135 36.17 41.60 -10.06
CA SER A 1135 36.09 40.35 -10.83
C SER A 1135 37.50 39.81 -11.13
N ILE A 1136 37.63 38.49 -11.24
CA ILE A 1136 38.89 37.84 -11.60
C ILE A 1136 38.79 37.29 -13.01
N VAL A 1137 39.80 37.58 -13.82
CA VAL A 1137 39.95 37.03 -15.16
C VAL A 1137 41.06 36.02 -15.19
N PHE A 1138 40.78 34.82 -15.68
CA PHE A 1138 41.76 33.81 -16.03
C PHE A 1138 41.90 33.77 -17.56
N ILE A 1139 43.05 34.20 -18.07
CA ILE A 1139 43.32 34.26 -19.51
C ILE A 1139 43.78 32.88 -19.98
N ARG A 1140 43.05 32.26 -20.91
CA ARG A 1140 43.29 30.92 -21.47
C ARG A 1140 42.74 30.84 -22.89
N ASP A 1141 43.23 29.89 -23.68
CA ASP A 1141 42.72 29.63 -25.03
C ASP A 1141 41.73 28.45 -25.01
N TYR A 1142 40.43 28.76 -25.08
CA TYR A 1142 39.32 27.79 -25.02
C TYR A 1142 38.39 27.93 -26.23
N PRO A 1143 38.83 27.54 -27.43
CA PRO A 1143 38.09 27.78 -28.67
C PRO A 1143 36.79 26.97 -28.81
N THR A 1144 36.67 25.83 -28.10
CA THR A 1144 35.50 24.95 -28.16
C THR A 1144 34.68 24.98 -26.87
N ALA A 1145 33.38 24.65 -26.95
CA ALA A 1145 32.49 24.54 -25.79
C ALA A 1145 33.03 23.56 -24.73
N GLU A 1146 33.49 22.39 -25.16
CA GLU A 1146 34.05 21.38 -24.27
C GLU A 1146 35.30 21.85 -23.51
N LYS A 1147 36.20 22.58 -24.20
CA LYS A 1147 37.38 23.18 -23.56
C LYS A 1147 36.98 24.28 -22.56
N ARG A 1148 35.95 25.07 -22.87
CA ARG A 1148 35.42 26.08 -21.95
C ARG A 1148 34.84 25.43 -20.69
N LEU A 1149 34.01 24.40 -20.82
CA LEU A 1149 33.44 23.66 -19.68
C LEU A 1149 34.54 23.01 -18.82
N THR A 1150 35.48 22.30 -19.45
CA THR A 1150 36.58 21.64 -18.74
C THR A 1150 37.49 22.66 -18.05
N GLY A 1151 37.79 23.77 -18.72
CA GLY A 1151 38.56 24.87 -18.16
C GLY A 1151 37.89 25.51 -16.94
N SER A 1152 36.57 25.74 -17.01
CA SER A 1152 35.77 26.26 -15.89
C SER A 1152 35.76 25.30 -14.72
N ALA A 1153 35.55 24.00 -14.96
CA ALA A 1153 35.57 22.98 -13.92
C ALA A 1153 36.92 22.92 -13.19
N VAL A 1154 38.04 22.99 -13.92
CA VAL A 1154 39.40 22.97 -13.32
C VAL A 1154 39.62 24.19 -12.42
N ILE A 1155 39.31 25.39 -12.90
CA ILE A 1155 39.48 26.63 -12.11
C ILE A 1155 38.58 26.61 -10.88
N MET A 1156 37.32 26.20 -11.04
CA MET A 1156 36.37 26.15 -9.93
C MET A 1156 36.73 25.07 -8.90
N THR A 1157 37.32 23.95 -9.31
CA THR A 1157 37.81 22.92 -8.39
C THR A 1157 38.94 23.46 -7.52
N GLN A 1158 39.87 24.22 -8.11
CA GLN A 1158 40.96 24.86 -7.37
C GLN A 1158 40.42 25.88 -6.37
N LEU A 1159 39.49 26.75 -6.80
CA LEU A 1159 38.87 27.76 -5.93
C LEU A 1159 38.05 27.14 -4.79
N ALA A 1160 37.25 26.12 -5.09
CA ALA A 1160 36.45 25.41 -4.09
C ALA A 1160 37.31 24.65 -3.08
N LYS A 1161 38.51 24.18 -3.48
CA LYS A 1161 39.48 23.60 -2.55
C LYS A 1161 40.04 24.67 -1.61
N ILE A 1162 40.50 25.79 -2.14
CA ILE A 1162 41.04 26.91 -1.34
C ILE A 1162 39.97 27.49 -0.41
N ALA A 1163 38.70 27.53 -0.84
CA ALA A 1163 37.60 27.99 0.00
C ALA A 1163 37.31 27.07 1.21
N GLY A 1164 37.70 25.79 1.13
CA GLY A 1164 37.55 24.82 2.21
C GLY A 1164 38.82 24.61 3.06
N GLU A 1165 39.92 25.25 2.70
CA GLU A 1165 41.17 25.35 3.48
C GLU A 1165 41.14 26.63 4.33
#